data_AF-A0A7W2STK3-F1
#
_entry.id   AF-A0A7W2STK3-F1
#
_cell.length_a   1.000
_cell.length_b   1.000
_cell.length_c   1.000
_cell.angle_alpha   90.00
_cell.angle_beta   90.00
_cell.angle_gamma   90.00
#
_symmetry.space_group_name_H-M   'P 1'
#
loop_
_entity.id
_entity.type
_entity.pdbx_description
1 polymer ?
#
loop_
_entity_poly.entity_id
_entity_poly.type
_entity_poly.pdbx_seq_one_letter_code
_entity_poly.pdbx_strand_id
1 'polypeptide(L)'
;MTYTKQYLFILLLFVVSSAQAELPPKLSPPLDNLTIYSSAAITMGASSIVGGNIQVEAAATIGASSTVSGHLIAGAAATLGATVTIGGFVEARDAGMIGADSTVGGHFTTGDAATLGATTIDGNIIVGGDLTAGAAIITGTKAVIDGNVRSGAATSTDFGADTIVNGNATAGTALTLGADVVIQGHAQAGSGAVALGVNAAVAGNARAGTNVTRAAGATVAGTITEGSIEQFTDAPKEPIDDQSPQVAAIQADLAAMQAPTANELPTSMTVSKTLKKGVYYTTALTTTAGITITFDGEGVDGHWLINSDSFVAFGASTVIKLLNVTPDSTITWNAGSYISAGASVNLIGSFFAGSYILTGEFTTLKGVSDSCGGFFTTTGAVTLGASNLIGTIGCIATPADIPAIHHYEIAHDGQGLTCDAESVLIKACLDESCSELSTEAVELELLADGAVISSPSFVGSTDVLFNHSVVETLTFSLANTTIAAVNPLVCDDSNGTSCDMIFTDAGFRFLYGASNSTTLPNQTAGSVFGETLKLQAVQNSNGVCTGLFTGNTNVNLSQENLAPNGTSSLSFSIDGNDIAKHPDVTPTELIFGTDSIATIPTPRYHDAGQIRLHANYDLDGVTLFGSSNPFWVSPAELVVSAKLAANNLNGATATATPTHAAGESFTLTVSAFNSLGVITPNYSPGAMQLKLGRTGPTLTDSVDGNLTYAETSSLTASISPVFESVTLNNFSLGQSVYTAAQYSEVGLLNVDLQDSNYGNAGIVIDATDINIGRFIPDHFTQTVAEHGAFMAACNTTTTFAYSGQKNAANDSMGTISYAINPIFAITARNKQGAITQNYDEDNQDSANDYMKLSTAKISITAPTLDQVATGVDSNKLPLTANMTAGILSQNDLTALPTIDALPKGVLHYQLSEDDNFFYNRSAKTRVVPFNSDINFSIATIIDTDTVKATSTVEASPSGVEIRFGRLVLQNSFGPETSDLPQPMQIEHFTANGFIVSSDNNCVSYDSDKITLSNISLDPALTGALPEPESPAATGNFLAGKTRTIKLAAPGAGNQGKIGVLYEAYDWLKYDWNVNGVYDDNPSAVASFGLFRGNDRIISWKEVFNQ
;
A
#
# COMPACT_ATOMS: atom_id res chain seq x y z
N MET A 1 -49.81 -48.51 31.31
CA MET A 1 -49.37 -49.92 31.36
C MET A 1 -48.08 -50.04 30.57
N THR A 2 -46.98 -50.11 31.32
CA THR A 2 -45.77 -50.93 31.13
C THR A 2 -45.51 -51.74 29.83
N TYR A 3 -44.23 -51.72 29.42
CA TYR A 3 -43.39 -52.79 28.79
C TYR A 3 -43.57 -53.08 27.27
N THR A 4 -42.58 -53.35 26.40
CA THR A 4 -41.08 -53.47 26.41
C THR A 4 -40.57 -53.50 24.95
N LYS A 5 -39.30 -53.10 24.76
CA LYS A 5 -38.40 -53.27 23.60
C LYS A 5 -38.51 -54.59 22.82
N GLN A 6 -38.33 -54.51 21.50
CA GLN A 6 -37.68 -55.55 20.70
C GLN A 6 -36.74 -54.92 19.66
N TYR A 7 -35.51 -55.41 19.63
CA TYR A 7 -34.37 -54.96 18.83
C TYR A 7 -34.56 -55.28 17.33
N LEU A 8 -34.21 -54.34 16.45
CA LEU A 8 -33.93 -54.61 15.04
C LEU A 8 -32.49 -54.18 14.74
N PHE A 9 -31.65 -55.16 14.43
CA PHE A 9 -30.27 -55.03 13.97
C PHE A 9 -30.29 -54.51 12.53
N ILE A 10 -29.79 -53.29 12.27
CA ILE A 10 -29.46 -52.83 10.93
C ILE A 10 -27.94 -52.88 10.78
N LEU A 11 -27.50 -53.75 9.88
CA LEU A 11 -26.13 -53.90 9.45
C LEU A 11 -25.77 -52.68 8.57
N LEU A 12 -25.19 -51.63 9.15
CA LEU A 12 -24.54 -50.57 8.36
C LEU A 12 -23.19 -51.11 7.87
N LEU A 13 -23.11 -51.42 6.57
CA LEU A 13 -21.83 -51.50 5.88
C LEU A 13 -21.23 -50.09 5.88
N PHE A 14 -20.19 -49.88 6.70
CA PHE A 14 -19.25 -48.79 6.49
C PHE A 14 -18.42 -49.14 5.25
N VAL A 15 -18.79 -48.54 4.11
CA VAL A 15 -17.87 -48.40 2.98
C VAL A 15 -16.79 -47.43 3.45
N VAL A 16 -15.62 -47.96 3.82
CA VAL A 16 -14.42 -47.14 4.02
C VAL A 16 -14.03 -46.64 2.64
N SER A 17 -14.45 -45.43 2.29
CA SER A 17 -13.87 -44.71 1.16
C SER A 17 -12.39 -44.51 1.48
N SER A 18 -11.51 -45.15 0.71
CA SER A 18 -10.09 -44.82 0.69
C SER A 18 -9.97 -43.35 0.33
N ALA A 19 -9.68 -42.51 1.32
CA ALA A 19 -9.35 -41.11 1.10
C ALA A 19 -8.09 -41.08 0.23
N GLN A 20 -8.26 -40.74 -1.04
CA GLN A 20 -7.16 -40.39 -1.92
C GLN A 20 -6.57 -39.10 -1.34
N ALA A 21 -5.27 -39.09 -1.02
CA ALA A 21 -4.61 -37.89 -0.55
C ALA A 21 -4.78 -36.79 -1.61
N GLU A 22 -5.15 -35.58 -1.17
CA GLU A 22 -5.09 -34.40 -2.03
C GLU A 22 -3.69 -34.32 -2.64
N LEU A 23 -3.63 -34.04 -3.94
CA LEU A 23 -2.37 -33.89 -4.64
C LEU A 23 -1.65 -32.68 -4.05
N PRO A 24 -0.34 -32.77 -3.72
CA PRO A 24 0.43 -31.58 -3.38
C PRO A 24 0.32 -30.56 -4.54
N PRO A 25 0.26 -29.25 -4.24
CA PRO A 25 0.22 -28.22 -5.27
C PRO A 25 1.37 -28.42 -6.25
N LYS A 26 1.05 -28.39 -7.55
CA LYS A 26 2.08 -28.39 -8.59
C LYS A 26 2.79 -27.05 -8.55
N LEU A 27 4.12 -27.07 -8.69
CA LEU A 27 4.85 -25.85 -9.05
C LEU A 27 4.25 -25.33 -10.36
N SER A 28 3.99 -24.04 -10.41
CA SER A 28 3.59 -23.34 -11.64
C SER A 28 4.73 -22.44 -12.10
N PRO A 29 4.73 -22.00 -13.37
CA PRO A 29 5.72 -21.06 -13.86
C PRO A 29 5.85 -19.82 -12.96
N PRO A 30 7.06 -19.29 -12.77
CA PRO A 30 8.34 -19.78 -13.28
C PRO A 30 9.02 -20.86 -12.40
N LEU A 31 8.49 -21.16 -11.20
CA LEU A 31 9.10 -22.09 -10.24
C LEU A 31 9.22 -23.54 -10.75
N ASP A 32 8.33 -23.97 -11.63
CA ASP A 32 8.35 -25.31 -12.24
C ASP A 32 9.54 -25.56 -13.17
N ASN A 33 10.21 -24.49 -13.61
CA ASN A 33 11.41 -24.52 -14.43
C ASN A 33 12.70 -24.40 -13.61
N LEU A 34 12.62 -24.25 -12.27
CA LEU A 34 13.79 -24.07 -11.40
C LEU A 34 14.18 -25.36 -10.68
N THR A 35 15.48 -25.65 -10.63
CA THR A 35 16.03 -26.71 -9.77
C THR A 35 16.42 -26.15 -8.40
N ILE A 36 16.87 -24.90 -8.36
CA ILE A 36 17.18 -24.19 -7.11
C ILE A 36 16.61 -22.78 -7.18
N TYR A 37 15.78 -22.44 -6.19
CA TYR A 37 15.34 -21.08 -5.91
C TYR A 37 15.75 -20.68 -4.48
N SER A 38 16.26 -19.46 -4.32
CA SER A 38 16.52 -18.88 -3.00
C SER A 38 16.20 -17.40 -2.96
N SER A 39 15.43 -16.96 -1.97
CA SER A 39 15.21 -15.53 -1.71
C SER A 39 16.39 -14.81 -1.06
N ALA A 40 17.49 -15.52 -0.75
CA ALA A 40 18.70 -14.94 -0.19
C ALA A 40 19.91 -15.26 -1.07
N ALA A 41 20.81 -16.16 -0.65
CA ALA A 41 22.04 -16.46 -1.37
C ALA A 41 22.12 -17.93 -1.79
N ILE A 42 22.77 -18.19 -2.92
CA ILE A 42 23.13 -19.54 -3.35
C ILE A 42 24.64 -19.67 -3.33
N THR A 43 25.14 -20.70 -2.65
CA THR A 43 26.58 -21.03 -2.62
C THR A 43 26.77 -22.49 -2.98
N MET A 44 27.51 -22.76 -4.05
CA MET A 44 27.89 -24.11 -4.46
C MET A 44 29.35 -24.40 -4.12
N GLY A 45 29.60 -25.48 -3.39
CA GLY A 45 30.95 -26.01 -3.22
C GLY A 45 31.54 -26.50 -4.56
N ALA A 46 32.87 -26.58 -4.62
CA ALA A 46 33.59 -26.98 -5.83
C ALA A 46 33.16 -28.35 -6.37
N SER A 47 33.32 -28.55 -7.68
CA SER A 47 32.98 -29.77 -8.41
C SER A 47 31.51 -30.21 -8.31
N SER A 48 30.61 -29.28 -7.97
CA SER A 48 29.18 -29.59 -7.87
C SER A 48 28.48 -29.47 -9.21
N ILE A 49 27.40 -30.22 -9.40
CA ILE A 49 26.58 -30.24 -10.60
C ILE A 49 25.14 -29.89 -10.21
N VAL A 50 24.59 -28.88 -10.87
CA VAL A 50 23.14 -28.60 -10.88
C VAL A 50 22.60 -28.93 -12.26
N GLY A 51 21.63 -29.83 -12.30
CA GLY A 51 21.06 -30.38 -13.53
C GLY A 51 20.17 -29.42 -14.31
N GLY A 52 19.70 -28.33 -13.69
CA GLY A 52 18.76 -27.38 -14.28
C GLY A 52 19.05 -25.92 -13.96
N ASN A 53 18.00 -25.10 -13.90
CA ASN A 53 18.08 -23.65 -13.73
C ASN A 53 18.20 -23.21 -12.27
N ILE A 54 18.88 -22.09 -12.06
CA ILE A 54 19.10 -21.47 -10.75
C ILE A 54 18.59 -20.02 -10.80
N GLN A 55 17.73 -19.66 -9.84
CA GLN A 55 17.36 -18.27 -9.55
C GLN A 55 17.62 -17.93 -8.09
N VAL A 56 18.17 -16.74 -7.86
CA VAL A 56 18.43 -16.21 -6.52
C VAL A 56 18.15 -14.72 -6.45
N GLU A 57 17.47 -14.27 -5.40
CA GLU A 57 17.12 -12.85 -5.22
C GLU A 57 18.31 -11.98 -4.76
N ALA A 58 19.34 -12.57 -4.13
CA ALA A 58 20.60 -11.88 -3.87
C ALA A 58 21.76 -12.49 -4.67
N ALA A 59 22.84 -12.92 -4.00
CA ALA A 59 24.08 -13.31 -4.67
C ALA A 59 24.18 -14.82 -4.94
N ALA A 60 24.71 -15.17 -6.11
CA ALA A 60 25.10 -16.53 -6.48
C ALA A 60 26.62 -16.68 -6.46
N THR A 61 27.13 -17.69 -5.78
CA THR A 61 28.55 -18.09 -5.83
C THR A 61 28.67 -19.55 -6.25
N ILE A 62 29.28 -19.77 -7.41
CA ILE A 62 29.48 -21.09 -8.01
C ILE A 62 30.94 -21.51 -7.84
N GLY A 63 31.19 -22.52 -7.01
CA GLY A 63 32.54 -23.01 -6.74
C GLY A 63 33.25 -23.55 -7.98
N ALA A 64 34.58 -23.57 -7.95
CA ALA A 64 35.40 -24.00 -9.09
C ALA A 64 35.06 -25.41 -9.59
N SER A 65 35.26 -25.66 -10.89
CA SER A 65 34.98 -26.94 -11.56
C SER A 65 33.52 -27.41 -11.47
N SER A 66 32.59 -26.50 -11.18
CA SER A 66 31.17 -26.83 -11.08
C SER A 66 30.45 -26.67 -12.42
N THR A 67 29.29 -27.31 -12.55
CA THR A 67 28.46 -27.24 -13.74
C THR A 67 27.02 -26.89 -13.37
N VAL A 68 26.44 -25.92 -14.05
CA VAL A 68 24.99 -25.67 -14.07
C VAL A 68 24.54 -25.96 -15.50
N SER A 69 23.69 -26.95 -15.69
CA SER A 69 23.29 -27.36 -17.04
C SER A 69 22.37 -26.31 -17.68
N GLY A 70 21.56 -25.61 -16.88
CA GLY A 70 20.65 -24.54 -17.32
C GLY A 70 21.25 -23.14 -17.23
N HIS A 71 20.41 -22.14 -16.94
CA HIS A 71 20.80 -20.74 -16.72
C HIS A 71 20.96 -20.38 -15.24
N LEU A 72 21.61 -19.24 -14.99
CA LEU A 72 21.78 -18.64 -13.67
C LEU A 72 21.28 -17.19 -13.67
N ILE A 73 20.30 -16.90 -12.82
CA ILE A 73 19.75 -15.56 -12.60
C ILE A 73 19.99 -15.14 -11.15
N ALA A 74 20.60 -13.97 -10.93
CA ALA A 74 20.94 -13.44 -9.61
C ALA A 74 20.51 -11.97 -9.43
N GLY A 75 19.78 -11.68 -8.36
CA GLY A 75 19.26 -10.35 -8.02
C GLY A 75 20.28 -9.39 -7.43
N ALA A 76 21.48 -9.88 -7.13
CA ALA A 76 22.66 -9.07 -6.87
C ALA A 76 23.83 -9.54 -7.75
N ALA A 77 24.90 -10.06 -7.14
CA ALA A 77 26.10 -10.48 -7.84
C ALA A 77 26.12 -11.96 -8.24
N ALA A 78 26.65 -12.28 -9.42
CA ALA A 78 26.96 -13.65 -9.84
C ALA A 78 28.48 -13.86 -9.90
N THR A 79 29.01 -14.79 -9.11
CA THR A 79 30.44 -15.12 -9.05
C THR A 79 30.68 -16.57 -9.45
N LEU A 80 31.35 -16.79 -10.58
CA LEU A 80 31.79 -18.10 -11.05
C LEU A 80 33.27 -18.31 -10.70
N GLY A 81 33.58 -19.41 -10.03
CA GLY A 81 34.96 -19.85 -9.82
C GLY A 81 35.68 -20.21 -11.13
N ALA A 82 36.91 -20.73 -11.02
CA ALA A 82 37.62 -21.24 -12.20
C ALA A 82 36.94 -22.50 -12.76
N THR A 83 37.08 -22.73 -14.07
CA THR A 83 36.62 -23.94 -14.77
C THR A 83 35.12 -24.24 -14.57
N VAL A 84 34.30 -23.20 -14.37
CA VAL A 84 32.84 -23.36 -14.24
C VAL A 84 32.20 -23.44 -15.62
N THR A 85 31.18 -24.29 -15.76
CA THR A 85 30.36 -24.37 -16.98
C THR A 85 28.91 -24.02 -16.65
N ILE A 86 28.36 -23.00 -17.31
CA ILE A 86 26.92 -22.69 -17.34
C ILE A 86 26.43 -23.02 -18.75
N GLY A 87 25.48 -23.95 -18.89
CA GLY A 87 24.99 -24.40 -20.20
C GLY A 87 24.12 -23.36 -20.90
N GLY A 88 23.36 -22.56 -20.14
CA GLY A 88 22.57 -21.44 -20.64
C GLY A 88 23.28 -20.09 -20.46
N PHE A 89 22.50 -19.08 -20.11
CA PHE A 89 22.97 -17.71 -19.88
C PHE A 89 23.20 -17.41 -18.40
N VAL A 90 23.85 -16.27 -18.14
CA VAL A 90 24.01 -15.72 -16.79
C VAL A 90 23.50 -14.28 -16.77
N GLU A 91 22.63 -13.98 -15.81
CA GLU A 91 22.14 -12.63 -15.53
C GLU A 91 22.37 -12.25 -14.08
N ALA A 92 22.98 -11.08 -13.86
CA ALA A 92 23.21 -10.50 -12.55
C ALA A 92 22.75 -9.04 -12.52
N ARG A 93 21.97 -8.62 -11.52
CA ARG A 93 21.51 -7.22 -11.42
C ARG A 93 22.61 -6.27 -10.97
N ASP A 94 23.61 -6.75 -10.25
CA ASP A 94 24.78 -5.98 -9.83
C ASP A 94 26.02 -6.42 -10.64
N ALA A 95 27.09 -6.85 -9.97
CA ALA A 95 28.34 -7.24 -10.60
C ALA A 95 28.34 -8.72 -11.03
N GLY A 96 29.03 -9.01 -12.13
CA GLY A 96 29.30 -10.38 -12.55
C GLY A 96 30.80 -10.66 -12.63
N MET A 97 31.23 -11.79 -12.09
CA MET A 97 32.61 -12.24 -12.13
C MET A 97 32.70 -13.66 -12.69
N ILE A 98 33.54 -13.83 -13.72
CA ILE A 98 33.83 -15.14 -14.32
C ILE A 98 35.30 -15.48 -14.06
N GLY A 99 35.56 -16.58 -13.36
CA GLY A 99 36.90 -17.12 -13.16
C GLY A 99 37.50 -17.72 -14.42
N ALA A 100 38.82 -17.91 -14.43
CA ALA A 100 39.56 -18.46 -15.56
C ALA A 100 38.99 -19.80 -16.06
N ASP A 101 39.12 -20.04 -17.37
CA ASP A 101 38.75 -21.29 -18.04
C ASP A 101 37.26 -21.67 -17.91
N SER A 102 36.40 -20.69 -17.61
CA SER A 102 34.96 -20.90 -17.48
C SER A 102 34.22 -20.64 -18.79
N THR A 103 33.08 -21.30 -18.95
CA THR A 103 32.21 -21.19 -20.14
C THR A 103 30.80 -20.84 -19.73
N VAL A 104 30.21 -19.84 -20.38
CA VAL A 104 28.78 -19.52 -20.38
C VAL A 104 28.26 -19.80 -21.79
N GLY A 105 27.30 -20.71 -21.93
CA GLY A 105 26.81 -21.18 -23.22
C GLY A 105 25.98 -20.13 -23.98
N GLY A 106 25.32 -19.22 -23.27
CA GLY A 106 24.52 -18.12 -23.82
C GLY A 106 25.12 -16.74 -23.55
N HIS A 107 24.24 -15.75 -23.36
CA HIS A 107 24.65 -14.38 -23.00
C HIS A 107 25.12 -14.28 -21.55
N PHE A 108 25.91 -13.24 -21.29
CA PHE A 108 26.27 -12.81 -19.94
C PHE A 108 25.89 -11.35 -19.78
N THR A 109 24.88 -11.08 -18.94
CA THR A 109 24.41 -9.72 -18.67
C THR A 109 24.59 -9.38 -17.20
N THR A 110 25.23 -8.24 -16.95
CA THR A 110 25.39 -7.70 -15.61
C THR A 110 24.85 -6.29 -15.55
N GLY A 111 24.27 -5.93 -14.44
CA GLY A 111 23.78 -4.59 -14.30
C GLY A 111 24.88 -3.57 -13.96
N ASP A 112 25.92 -3.96 -13.27
CA ASP A 112 27.08 -3.12 -12.97
C ASP A 112 28.27 -3.64 -13.77
N ALA A 113 29.43 -3.85 -13.13
CA ALA A 113 30.64 -4.26 -13.82
C ALA A 113 30.67 -5.76 -14.13
N ALA A 114 31.14 -6.10 -15.33
CA ALA A 114 31.47 -7.47 -15.71
C ALA A 114 32.99 -7.67 -15.70
N THR A 115 33.48 -8.59 -14.88
CA THR A 115 34.91 -8.94 -14.80
C THR A 115 35.13 -10.39 -15.21
N LEU A 116 35.85 -10.60 -16.32
CA LEU A 116 36.15 -11.92 -16.86
C LEU A 116 37.66 -12.17 -16.69
N GLY A 117 38.07 -13.00 -15.73
CA GLY A 117 39.47 -13.48 -15.66
C GLY A 117 40.56 -12.43 -15.43
N ALA A 118 40.23 -11.24 -14.96
CA ALA A 118 41.16 -10.10 -14.84
C ALA A 118 42.36 -10.33 -13.89
N THR A 119 42.32 -11.37 -13.05
CA THR A 119 43.40 -11.74 -12.11
C THR A 119 44.30 -12.89 -12.60
N THR A 120 44.02 -13.43 -13.79
CA THR A 120 44.70 -14.61 -14.33
C THR A 120 45.42 -14.31 -15.64
N ILE A 121 46.64 -14.83 -15.79
CA ILE A 121 47.55 -14.52 -16.91
C ILE A 121 47.21 -15.36 -18.17
N ASP A 122 46.41 -16.42 -18.06
CA ASP A 122 46.31 -17.46 -19.09
C ASP A 122 44.96 -18.24 -19.11
N GLY A 123 43.82 -17.54 -18.92
CA GLY A 123 42.51 -18.20 -18.82
C GLY A 123 41.66 -18.08 -20.09
N ASN A 124 41.21 -19.21 -20.66
CA ASN A 124 40.32 -19.21 -21.83
C ASN A 124 38.85 -19.09 -21.38
N ILE A 125 38.32 -17.87 -21.30
CA ILE A 125 36.90 -17.66 -20.96
C ILE A 125 36.06 -17.64 -22.23
N ILE A 126 34.91 -18.32 -22.23
CA ILE A 126 33.99 -18.35 -23.37
C ILE A 126 32.61 -17.83 -22.94
N VAL A 127 32.09 -16.83 -23.65
CA VAL A 127 30.69 -16.41 -23.63
C VAL A 127 30.09 -16.71 -25.01
N GLY A 128 29.14 -17.64 -25.07
CA GLY A 128 28.55 -18.13 -26.32
C GLY A 128 27.55 -17.19 -26.99
N GLY A 129 27.22 -16.07 -26.34
CA GLY A 129 26.36 -15.01 -26.89
C GLY A 129 26.91 -13.62 -26.57
N ASP A 130 25.99 -12.68 -26.33
CA ASP A 130 26.31 -11.28 -26.04
C ASP A 130 26.86 -11.11 -24.61
N LEU A 131 27.76 -10.13 -24.45
CA LEU A 131 28.29 -9.67 -23.17
C LEU A 131 27.84 -8.22 -22.92
N THR A 132 26.92 -8.04 -21.98
CA THR A 132 26.36 -6.72 -21.67
C THR A 132 26.61 -6.37 -20.21
N ALA A 133 27.05 -5.14 -19.95
CA ALA A 133 27.24 -4.63 -18.59
C ALA A 133 26.68 -3.20 -18.49
N GLY A 134 25.96 -2.87 -17.43
CA GLY A 134 25.56 -1.48 -17.17
C GLY A 134 26.70 -0.61 -16.65
N ALA A 135 27.84 -1.20 -16.30
CA ALA A 135 29.09 -0.48 -16.02
C ALA A 135 30.27 -1.05 -16.81
N ALA A 136 31.49 -0.91 -16.28
CA ALA A 136 32.72 -1.28 -16.99
C ALA A 136 32.82 -2.78 -17.28
N ILE A 137 33.38 -3.10 -18.44
CA ILE A 137 33.71 -4.49 -18.83
C ILE A 137 35.22 -4.63 -18.81
N ILE A 138 35.72 -5.60 -18.07
CA ILE A 138 37.14 -5.92 -17.99
C ILE A 138 37.34 -7.39 -18.33
N THR A 139 38.08 -7.68 -19.39
CA THR A 139 38.48 -9.06 -19.73
C THR A 139 39.97 -9.28 -19.47
N GLY A 140 40.31 -10.47 -19.00
CA GLY A 140 41.66 -11.00 -18.95
C GLY A 140 42.17 -11.38 -20.34
N THR A 141 43.27 -12.11 -20.40
CA THR A 141 43.82 -12.60 -21.67
C THR A 141 42.94 -13.72 -22.26
N LYS A 142 42.91 -13.86 -23.60
CA LYS A 142 42.28 -14.98 -24.33
C LYS A 142 40.78 -15.22 -24.08
N ALA A 143 40.03 -14.18 -23.69
CA ALA A 143 38.57 -14.28 -23.63
C ALA A 143 37.97 -14.38 -25.05
N VAL A 144 36.93 -15.20 -25.22
CA VAL A 144 36.19 -15.36 -26.47
C VAL A 144 34.73 -15.01 -26.20
N ILE A 145 34.21 -14.02 -26.91
CA ILE A 145 32.81 -13.60 -26.88
C ILE A 145 32.25 -13.81 -28.29
N ASP A 146 31.29 -14.72 -28.43
CA ASP A 146 30.73 -15.07 -29.75
C ASP A 146 29.75 -14.01 -30.28
N GLY A 147 29.13 -13.24 -29.37
CA GLY A 147 28.22 -12.15 -29.70
C GLY A 147 28.83 -10.76 -29.64
N ASN A 148 27.97 -9.77 -29.39
CA ASN A 148 28.31 -8.37 -29.20
C ASN A 148 28.75 -8.09 -27.76
N VAL A 149 29.56 -7.05 -27.59
CA VAL A 149 29.95 -6.50 -26.30
C VAL A 149 29.37 -5.09 -26.16
N ARG A 150 28.69 -4.81 -25.05
CA ARG A 150 28.15 -3.47 -24.74
C ARG A 150 28.34 -3.11 -23.27
N SER A 151 29.05 -2.03 -22.98
CA SER A 151 29.09 -1.41 -21.64
C SER A 151 28.17 -0.20 -21.51
N GLY A 152 27.86 0.17 -20.27
CA GLY A 152 26.95 1.27 -19.95
C GLY A 152 27.51 2.65 -20.29
N ALA A 153 26.59 3.61 -20.36
CA ALA A 153 26.71 4.97 -20.90
C ALA A 153 27.97 5.74 -20.46
N ALA A 154 28.38 5.58 -19.20
CA ALA A 154 29.45 6.35 -18.58
C ALA A 154 30.70 5.52 -18.25
N THR A 155 30.89 4.36 -18.90
CA THR A 155 31.93 3.40 -18.50
C THR A 155 32.83 2.93 -19.64
N SER A 156 34.02 2.42 -19.28
CA SER A 156 35.02 1.95 -20.24
C SER A 156 34.98 0.43 -20.37
N THR A 157 35.42 -0.05 -21.53
CA THR A 157 35.62 -1.48 -21.81
C THR A 157 37.10 -1.71 -22.08
N ASP A 158 37.73 -2.56 -21.28
CA ASP A 158 39.15 -2.89 -21.39
C ASP A 158 39.33 -4.38 -21.66
N PHE A 159 39.81 -4.72 -22.86
CA PHE A 159 40.09 -6.09 -23.25
C PHE A 159 41.56 -6.47 -23.03
N GLY A 160 41.80 -7.58 -22.34
CA GLY A 160 43.12 -8.20 -22.23
C GLY A 160 43.61 -8.76 -23.56
N ALA A 161 44.91 -9.08 -23.63
CA ALA A 161 45.54 -9.57 -24.86
C ALA A 161 44.88 -10.86 -25.39
N ASP A 162 44.91 -11.07 -26.71
CA ASP A 162 44.32 -12.24 -27.40
C ASP A 162 42.79 -12.39 -27.21
N THR A 163 42.09 -11.37 -26.72
CA THR A 163 40.61 -11.40 -26.65
C THR A 163 40.00 -11.43 -28.06
N ILE A 164 38.99 -12.27 -28.28
CA ILE A 164 38.24 -12.37 -29.52
C ILE A 164 36.78 -11.97 -29.27
N VAL A 165 36.27 -11.05 -30.07
CA VAL A 165 34.84 -10.68 -30.12
C VAL A 165 34.35 -10.94 -31.55
N ASN A 166 33.42 -11.88 -31.72
CA ASN A 166 32.88 -12.23 -33.03
C ASN A 166 31.76 -11.27 -33.51
N GLY A 167 31.18 -10.47 -32.59
CA GLY A 167 30.27 -9.37 -32.91
C GLY A 167 30.92 -7.98 -32.87
N ASN A 168 30.10 -6.98 -32.53
CA ASN A 168 30.53 -5.60 -32.33
C ASN A 168 30.99 -5.37 -30.89
N ALA A 169 31.95 -4.47 -30.66
CA ALA A 169 32.34 -4.01 -29.34
C ALA A 169 32.02 -2.52 -29.17
N THR A 170 31.16 -2.22 -28.20
CA THR A 170 30.67 -0.87 -27.93
C THR A 170 30.93 -0.51 -26.47
N ALA A 171 31.45 0.70 -26.24
CA ALA A 171 31.66 1.23 -24.90
C ALA A 171 31.10 2.65 -24.75
N GLY A 172 30.49 2.92 -23.59
CA GLY A 172 29.94 4.24 -23.26
C GLY A 172 30.96 5.37 -23.36
N THR A 173 32.15 5.15 -22.77
CA THR A 173 33.23 6.15 -22.74
C THR A 173 34.40 5.74 -23.62
N ALA A 174 35.27 4.82 -23.18
CA ALA A 174 36.47 4.42 -23.90
C ALA A 174 36.51 2.90 -24.14
N LEU A 175 37.09 2.49 -25.26
CA LEU A 175 37.30 1.09 -25.65
C LEU A 175 38.80 0.82 -25.83
N THR A 176 39.39 0.02 -24.96
CA THR A 176 40.81 -0.35 -25.01
C THR A 176 40.96 -1.80 -25.44
N LEU A 177 41.72 -2.05 -26.51
CA LEU A 177 42.09 -3.38 -26.98
C LEU A 177 43.54 -3.67 -26.62
N GLY A 178 43.79 -4.79 -25.91
CA GLY A 178 45.12 -5.33 -25.64
C GLY A 178 45.87 -5.76 -26.92
N ALA A 179 47.04 -6.39 -26.73
CA ALA A 179 47.79 -6.95 -27.85
C ALA A 179 47.03 -8.12 -28.50
N ASP A 180 47.08 -8.24 -29.83
CA ASP A 180 46.52 -9.35 -30.60
C ASP A 180 44.99 -9.56 -30.40
N VAL A 181 44.27 -8.56 -29.88
CA VAL A 181 42.79 -8.59 -29.76
C VAL A 181 42.14 -8.52 -31.13
N VAL A 182 41.09 -9.31 -31.36
CA VAL A 182 40.34 -9.36 -32.62
C VAL A 182 38.88 -9.01 -32.38
N ILE A 183 38.36 -8.02 -33.10
CA ILE A 183 36.92 -7.72 -33.21
C ILE A 183 36.49 -7.97 -34.66
N GLN A 184 35.58 -8.92 -34.88
CA GLN A 184 35.07 -9.24 -36.22
C GLN A 184 34.01 -8.25 -36.71
N GLY A 185 33.33 -7.55 -35.80
CA GLY A 185 32.40 -6.46 -36.10
C GLY A 185 33.05 -5.07 -36.04
N HIS A 186 32.29 -4.12 -35.49
CA HIS A 186 32.68 -2.73 -35.30
C HIS A 186 33.23 -2.48 -33.89
N ALA A 187 34.13 -1.51 -33.77
CA ALA A 187 34.64 -1.00 -32.50
C ALA A 187 34.16 0.45 -32.30
N GLN A 188 33.34 0.70 -31.28
CA GLN A 188 32.73 2.01 -31.02
C GLN A 188 32.95 2.44 -29.57
N ALA A 189 33.40 3.69 -29.39
CA ALA A 189 33.44 4.37 -28.11
C ALA A 189 32.57 5.64 -28.17
N GLY A 190 31.72 5.87 -27.16
CA GLY A 190 30.74 6.96 -27.16
C GLY A 190 31.37 8.33 -27.00
N SER A 191 31.87 8.65 -25.81
CA SER A 191 32.46 9.96 -25.51
C SER A 191 34.00 10.01 -25.55
N GLY A 192 34.67 8.87 -25.58
CA GLY A 192 36.12 8.73 -25.41
C GLY A 192 36.84 8.06 -26.58
N ALA A 193 38.02 7.50 -26.31
CA ALA A 193 38.93 6.97 -27.33
C ALA A 193 38.69 5.48 -27.63
N VAL A 194 39.05 5.06 -28.85
CA VAL A 194 39.30 3.65 -29.18
C VAL A 194 40.81 3.44 -29.29
N ALA A 195 41.40 2.64 -28.41
CA ALA A 195 42.83 2.40 -28.35
C ALA A 195 43.16 0.95 -28.74
N LEU A 196 43.86 0.75 -29.86
CA LEU A 196 44.25 -0.55 -30.39
C LEU A 196 45.70 -0.88 -30.01
N GLY A 197 45.89 -1.96 -29.25
CA GLY A 197 47.18 -2.53 -28.88
C GLY A 197 47.96 -3.13 -30.04
N VAL A 198 49.17 -3.65 -29.77
CA VAL A 198 50.06 -4.22 -30.81
C VAL A 198 49.33 -5.36 -31.54
N ASN A 199 49.33 -5.34 -32.86
CA ASN A 199 48.63 -6.31 -33.72
C ASN A 199 47.12 -6.48 -33.51
N ALA A 200 46.45 -5.62 -32.73
CA ALA A 200 44.99 -5.70 -32.58
C ALA A 200 44.29 -5.44 -33.94
N ALA A 201 43.21 -6.17 -34.22
CA ALA A 201 42.52 -6.13 -35.50
C ALA A 201 41.02 -5.88 -35.33
N VAL A 202 40.48 -4.94 -36.10
CA VAL A 202 39.04 -4.68 -36.22
C VAL A 202 38.62 -4.89 -37.68
N ALA A 203 37.76 -5.85 -37.96
CA ALA A 203 37.33 -6.17 -39.32
C ALA A 203 36.29 -5.17 -39.89
N GLY A 204 35.52 -4.51 -39.02
CA GLY A 204 34.58 -3.45 -39.39
C GLY A 204 35.14 -2.03 -39.20
N ASN A 205 34.25 -1.09 -38.85
CA ASN A 205 34.58 0.30 -38.59
C ASN A 205 35.15 0.49 -37.18
N ALA A 206 36.02 1.50 -37.01
CA ALA A 206 36.43 1.99 -35.70
C ALA A 206 35.99 3.45 -35.52
N ARG A 207 35.17 3.70 -34.52
CA ARG A 207 34.55 5.01 -34.28
C ARG A 207 34.77 5.44 -32.83
N ALA A 208 35.22 6.68 -32.63
CA ALA A 208 35.54 7.21 -31.31
C ALA A 208 34.96 8.61 -31.11
N GLY A 209 34.46 8.89 -29.91
CA GLY A 209 34.10 10.23 -29.48
C GLY A 209 35.28 11.20 -29.46
N THR A 210 36.51 10.72 -29.22
CA THR A 210 37.74 11.52 -29.31
C THR A 210 38.63 11.11 -30.47
N ASN A 211 39.43 10.05 -30.32
CA ASN A 211 40.49 9.66 -31.25
C ASN A 211 40.64 8.13 -31.31
N VAL A 212 41.12 7.62 -32.43
CA VAL A 212 41.45 6.21 -32.64
C VAL A 212 42.97 6.05 -32.68
N THR A 213 43.54 5.41 -31.65
CA THR A 213 45.00 5.21 -31.53
C THR A 213 45.39 3.80 -31.94
N ARG A 214 46.43 3.66 -32.77
CA ARG A 214 46.95 2.35 -33.22
C ARG A 214 48.40 2.15 -32.83
N ALA A 215 48.69 1.06 -32.11
CA ALA A 215 50.06 0.61 -31.89
C ALA A 215 50.64 -0.10 -33.13
N ALA A 216 51.90 -0.57 -33.02
CA ALA A 216 52.57 -1.28 -34.11
C ALA A 216 51.77 -2.52 -34.55
N GLY A 217 51.53 -2.66 -35.86
CA GLY A 217 50.82 -3.80 -36.44
C GLY A 217 49.29 -3.80 -36.29
N ALA A 218 48.70 -2.84 -35.57
CA ALA A 218 47.24 -2.77 -35.41
C ALA A 218 46.53 -2.40 -36.73
N THR A 219 45.40 -3.05 -37.02
CA THR A 219 44.63 -2.88 -38.27
C THR A 219 43.15 -2.59 -38.03
N VAL A 220 42.58 -1.75 -38.90
CA VAL A 220 41.13 -1.53 -39.04
C VAL A 220 40.81 -1.68 -40.52
N ALA A 221 39.97 -2.65 -40.89
CA ALA A 221 39.67 -2.92 -42.30
C ALA A 221 38.59 -1.98 -42.86
N GLY A 222 37.65 -1.53 -42.03
CA GLY A 222 36.65 -0.53 -42.38
C GLY A 222 37.12 0.92 -42.22
N THR A 223 36.17 1.82 -42.01
CA THR A 223 36.43 3.25 -41.85
C THR A 223 36.80 3.64 -40.43
N ILE A 224 37.64 4.66 -40.29
CA ILE A 224 38.00 5.28 -39.01
C ILE A 224 37.30 6.62 -38.91
N THR A 225 36.50 6.80 -37.86
CA THR A 225 35.80 8.06 -37.58
C THR A 225 36.14 8.56 -36.18
N GLU A 226 36.70 9.76 -36.10
CA GLU A 226 37.06 10.44 -34.85
C GLU A 226 36.10 11.62 -34.60
N GLY A 227 35.88 11.99 -33.33
CA GLY A 227 34.91 13.04 -32.98
C GLY A 227 33.44 12.63 -33.11
N SER A 228 33.15 11.33 -33.21
CA SER A 228 31.79 10.78 -33.37
C SER A 228 31.18 10.51 -32.01
N ILE A 229 30.65 11.54 -31.36
CA ILE A 229 29.99 11.38 -30.05
C ILE A 229 28.65 10.67 -30.25
N GLU A 230 28.57 9.44 -29.73
CA GLU A 230 27.31 8.69 -29.62
C GLU A 230 26.94 8.58 -28.14
N GLN A 231 25.69 8.95 -27.80
CA GLN A 231 25.17 8.76 -26.45
C GLN A 231 24.58 7.36 -26.35
N PHE A 232 25.22 6.52 -25.54
CA PHE A 232 24.64 5.25 -25.14
C PHE A 232 23.74 5.50 -23.93
N THR A 233 22.55 4.90 -23.93
CA THR A 233 21.71 4.80 -22.74
C THR A 233 21.94 3.46 -22.07
N ASP A 234 21.92 3.46 -20.74
CA ASP A 234 21.79 2.21 -19.99
C ASP A 234 20.38 1.66 -20.23
N ALA A 235 20.27 0.36 -20.50
CA ALA A 235 18.98 -0.28 -20.46
C ALA A 235 18.48 -0.26 -19.00
N PRO A 236 17.25 0.19 -18.71
CA PRO A 236 16.68 0.04 -17.39
C PRO A 236 16.68 -1.45 -17.01
N LYS A 237 17.14 -1.76 -15.81
CA LYS A 237 17.14 -3.14 -15.31
C LYS A 237 15.78 -3.40 -14.70
N GLU A 238 14.99 -4.25 -15.34
CA GLU A 238 13.77 -4.77 -14.72
C GLU A 238 14.12 -5.51 -13.41
N PRO A 239 13.28 -5.43 -12.35
CA PRO A 239 13.43 -6.28 -11.18
C PRO A 239 13.45 -7.75 -11.59
N ILE A 240 14.17 -8.59 -10.84
CA ILE A 240 13.93 -10.02 -10.92
C ILE A 240 12.59 -10.28 -10.23
N ASP A 241 11.75 -11.10 -10.84
CA ASP A 241 10.49 -11.49 -10.23
C ASP A 241 10.75 -12.27 -8.94
N ASP A 242 10.43 -11.65 -7.80
CA ASP A 242 10.54 -12.28 -6.48
C ASP A 242 9.54 -13.45 -6.38
N GLN A 243 10.07 -14.68 -6.38
CA GLN A 243 9.25 -15.89 -6.24
C GLN A 243 8.96 -16.25 -4.79
N SER A 244 9.50 -15.51 -3.81
CA SER A 244 9.31 -15.80 -2.38
C SER A 244 7.84 -15.82 -1.96
N PRO A 245 6.94 -14.96 -2.49
CA PRO A 245 5.51 -15.04 -2.19
C PRO A 245 4.87 -16.34 -2.71
N GLN A 246 5.26 -16.80 -3.90
CA GLN A 246 4.74 -18.04 -4.49
C GLN A 246 5.26 -19.27 -3.73
N VAL A 247 6.54 -19.30 -3.37
CA VAL A 247 7.11 -20.37 -2.52
C VAL A 247 6.44 -20.36 -1.14
N ALA A 248 6.17 -19.18 -0.55
CA ALA A 248 5.48 -19.06 0.73
C ALA A 248 4.03 -19.54 0.68
N ALA A 249 3.30 -19.23 -0.40
CA ALA A 249 1.96 -19.76 -0.65
C ALA A 249 1.98 -21.29 -0.74
N ILE A 250 2.92 -21.86 -1.50
CA ILE A 250 3.08 -23.32 -1.62
C ILE A 250 3.41 -23.96 -0.26
N GLN A 251 4.31 -23.36 0.53
CA GLN A 251 4.61 -23.86 1.88
C GLN A 251 3.39 -23.82 2.81
N ALA A 252 2.58 -22.76 2.72
CA ALA A 252 1.36 -22.63 3.50
C ALA A 252 0.31 -23.67 3.09
N ASP A 253 0.10 -23.87 1.79
CA ASP A 253 -0.80 -24.89 1.24
C ASP A 253 -0.37 -26.30 1.64
N LEU A 254 0.93 -26.60 1.51
CA LEU A 254 1.51 -27.86 1.97
C LEU A 254 1.32 -28.03 3.47
N ALA A 255 1.59 -27.01 4.29
CA ALA A 255 1.44 -27.07 5.75
C ALA A 255 -0.03 -27.25 6.19
N ALA A 256 -0.99 -26.73 5.41
CA ALA A 256 -2.41 -26.88 5.69
C ALA A 256 -2.93 -28.32 5.51
N MET A 257 -2.24 -29.14 4.70
CA MET A 257 -2.60 -30.55 4.47
C MET A 257 -2.41 -31.38 5.74
N GLN A 258 -3.53 -31.80 6.32
CA GLN A 258 -3.55 -32.53 7.59
C GLN A 258 -3.14 -34.00 7.43
N ALA A 259 -2.13 -34.42 8.20
CA ALA A 259 -1.75 -35.83 8.26
C ALA A 259 -2.74 -36.64 9.14
N PRO A 260 -3.09 -37.87 8.74
CA PRO A 260 -3.78 -38.80 9.64
C PRO A 260 -2.92 -39.08 10.88
N THR A 261 -3.54 -39.30 12.05
CA THR A 261 -2.82 -39.61 13.31
C THR A 261 -1.89 -40.83 13.17
N ALA A 262 -2.22 -41.79 12.30
CA ALA A 262 -1.37 -42.96 12.02
C ALA A 262 -0.07 -42.62 11.25
N ASN A 263 0.00 -41.44 10.64
CA ASN A 263 1.13 -40.92 9.86
C ASN A 263 1.94 -39.86 10.63
N GLU A 264 1.77 -39.75 11.94
CA GLU A 264 2.68 -39.00 12.79
C GLU A 264 4.06 -39.69 12.82
N LEU A 265 5.10 -38.93 12.46
CA LEU A 265 6.48 -39.40 12.46
C LEU A 265 7.15 -39.04 13.79
N PRO A 266 8.09 -39.87 14.28
CA PRO A 266 8.88 -39.51 15.45
C PRO A 266 9.82 -38.35 15.11
N THR A 267 10.19 -37.56 16.11
CA THR A 267 11.16 -36.46 15.94
C THR A 267 12.58 -36.93 15.59
N SER A 268 12.84 -38.22 15.78
CA SER A 268 14.07 -38.88 15.34
C SER A 268 13.78 -40.25 14.74
N MET A 269 14.21 -40.47 13.50
CA MET A 269 14.25 -41.77 12.85
C MET A 269 15.63 -42.39 13.06
N THR A 270 15.68 -43.38 13.96
CA THR A 270 16.94 -44.06 14.33
C THR A 270 17.13 -45.39 13.60
N VAL A 271 16.12 -45.88 12.89
CA VAL A 271 16.12 -47.11 12.11
C VAL A 271 15.48 -46.88 10.75
N SER A 272 15.85 -47.67 9.75
CA SER A 272 15.24 -47.63 8.42
C SER A 272 13.73 -47.86 8.50
N LYS A 273 12.96 -47.10 7.70
CA LYS A 273 11.50 -47.11 7.74
C LYS A 273 10.92 -47.14 6.33
N THR A 274 9.80 -47.83 6.17
CA THR A 274 8.99 -47.80 4.94
C THR A 274 7.75 -46.95 5.17
N LEU A 275 7.49 -46.00 4.27
CA LEU A 275 6.35 -45.09 4.27
C LEU A 275 5.47 -45.42 3.06
N LYS A 276 4.17 -45.63 3.30
CA LYS A 276 3.17 -45.77 2.24
C LYS A 276 2.76 -44.38 1.73
N LYS A 277 2.11 -44.30 0.57
CA LYS A 277 1.62 -43.00 0.06
C LYS A 277 0.70 -42.30 1.07
N GLY A 278 0.83 -40.98 1.18
CA GLY A 278 0.03 -40.17 2.10
C GLY A 278 0.78 -38.96 2.66
N VAL A 279 0.04 -38.16 3.44
CA VAL A 279 0.55 -36.99 4.17
C VAL A 279 1.06 -37.43 5.54
N TYR A 280 2.26 -36.99 5.89
CA TYR A 280 2.98 -37.25 7.14
C TYR A 280 3.29 -35.95 7.86
N TYR A 281 3.30 -35.99 9.19
CA TYR A 281 3.52 -34.83 10.04
C TYR A 281 4.51 -35.12 11.17
N THR A 282 5.30 -34.11 11.56
CA THR A 282 6.15 -34.11 12.76
C THR A 282 6.50 -32.69 13.19
N THR A 283 6.75 -32.46 14.48
CA THR A 283 7.19 -31.13 14.96
C THR A 283 8.62 -30.78 14.53
N ALA A 284 9.47 -31.78 14.37
CA ALA A 284 10.84 -31.72 13.84
C ALA A 284 11.24 -33.10 13.32
N LEU A 285 12.18 -33.23 12.40
CA LEU A 285 12.67 -34.53 11.95
C LEU A 285 14.19 -34.58 11.91
N THR A 286 14.76 -35.59 12.55
CA THR A 286 16.18 -35.96 12.41
C THR A 286 16.31 -37.41 11.96
N THR A 287 17.31 -37.74 11.15
CA THR A 287 17.67 -39.14 10.86
C THR A 287 19.05 -39.48 11.40
N THR A 288 19.22 -40.69 11.92
CA THR A 288 20.56 -41.23 12.19
C THR A 288 21.29 -41.48 10.86
N ALA A 289 22.61 -41.33 10.85
CA ALA A 289 23.43 -41.63 9.68
C ALA A 289 23.24 -43.08 9.17
N GLY A 290 23.24 -43.24 7.85
CA GLY A 290 23.20 -44.55 7.18
C GLY A 290 21.84 -45.25 7.12
N ILE A 291 20.76 -44.64 7.60
CA ILE A 291 19.43 -45.26 7.50
C ILE A 291 18.87 -45.16 6.09
N THR A 292 17.88 -46.00 5.79
CA THR A 292 17.10 -45.95 4.55
C THR A 292 15.64 -45.59 4.82
N ILE A 293 15.12 -44.59 4.09
CA ILE A 293 13.69 -44.26 4.05
C ILE A 293 13.14 -44.81 2.72
N THR A 294 12.25 -45.79 2.79
CA THR A 294 11.64 -46.40 1.61
C THR A 294 10.24 -45.84 1.40
N PHE A 295 9.95 -45.27 0.24
CA PHE A 295 8.61 -44.88 -0.18
C PHE A 295 8.00 -45.99 -1.03
N ASP A 296 6.92 -46.61 -0.54
CA ASP A 296 6.23 -47.74 -1.19
C ASP A 296 4.92 -47.29 -1.83
N GLY A 297 4.92 -47.23 -3.17
CA GLY A 297 3.76 -46.80 -3.98
C GLY A 297 2.70 -47.89 -4.17
N GLU A 298 2.97 -49.12 -3.70
CA GLU A 298 2.07 -50.28 -3.80
C GLU A 298 1.62 -50.61 -5.24
N GLY A 299 2.40 -50.20 -6.25
CA GLY A 299 2.18 -50.49 -7.66
C GLY A 299 1.27 -49.50 -8.40
N VAL A 300 0.96 -48.36 -7.79
CA VAL A 300 0.13 -47.28 -8.34
C VAL A 300 0.76 -45.91 -8.04
N ASP A 301 0.16 -44.83 -8.55
CA ASP A 301 0.62 -43.47 -8.27
C ASP A 301 0.59 -43.18 -6.75
N GLY A 302 1.75 -42.77 -6.26
CA GLY A 302 2.03 -42.46 -4.86
C GLY A 302 2.44 -41.00 -4.69
N HIS A 303 1.74 -40.30 -3.79
CA HIS A 303 2.08 -38.93 -3.40
C HIS A 303 2.45 -38.93 -1.92
N TRP A 304 3.65 -38.45 -1.62
CA TRP A 304 4.16 -38.32 -0.26
C TRP A 304 4.40 -36.86 0.06
N LEU A 305 3.80 -36.41 1.15
CA LEU A 305 4.08 -35.10 1.75
C LEU A 305 4.62 -35.33 3.16
N ILE A 306 5.79 -34.79 3.45
CA ILE A 306 6.39 -34.81 4.78
C ILE A 306 6.42 -33.36 5.28
N ASN A 307 5.47 -33.02 6.15
CA ASN A 307 5.40 -31.72 6.80
C ASN A 307 6.16 -31.73 8.13
N SER A 308 6.97 -30.71 8.35
CA SER A 308 7.57 -30.41 9.64
C SER A 308 7.36 -28.95 10.06
N ASP A 309 6.90 -28.74 11.30
CA ASP A 309 6.72 -27.38 11.84
C ASP A 309 8.03 -26.59 11.90
N SER A 310 9.14 -27.29 12.15
CA SER A 310 10.46 -26.69 12.30
C SER A 310 11.40 -27.15 11.19
N PHE A 311 12.11 -28.27 11.35
CA PHE A 311 13.19 -28.63 10.45
C PHE A 311 13.22 -30.10 10.08
N VAL A 312 13.87 -30.40 8.96
CA VAL A 312 14.22 -31.77 8.55
C VAL A 312 15.74 -31.87 8.40
N ALA A 313 16.38 -32.69 9.21
CA ALA A 313 17.83 -32.90 9.21
C ALA A 313 18.18 -34.37 8.91
N PHE A 314 18.76 -34.62 7.74
CA PHE A 314 19.24 -35.94 7.35
C PHE A 314 20.66 -36.18 7.85
N GLY A 315 20.86 -37.25 8.63
CA GLY A 315 22.18 -37.74 8.98
C GLY A 315 22.96 -38.20 7.74
N ALA A 316 24.29 -38.16 7.80
CA ALA A 316 25.17 -38.56 6.70
C ALA A 316 24.83 -39.96 6.15
N SER A 317 25.02 -40.17 4.86
CA SER A 317 24.73 -41.44 4.18
C SER A 317 23.27 -41.93 4.29
N THR A 318 22.32 -41.05 4.64
CA THR A 318 20.89 -41.39 4.56
C THR A 318 20.50 -41.61 3.10
N VAL A 319 19.70 -42.66 2.83
CA VAL A 319 19.26 -43.00 1.48
C VAL A 319 17.74 -43.03 1.39
N ILE A 320 17.17 -42.28 0.46
CA ILE A 320 15.77 -42.42 0.07
C ILE A 320 15.67 -43.45 -1.06
N LYS A 321 14.77 -44.43 -0.92
CA LYS A 321 14.50 -45.48 -1.91
C LYS A 321 13.04 -45.50 -2.31
N LEU A 322 12.78 -45.83 -3.58
CA LEU A 322 11.45 -46.07 -4.12
C LEU A 322 11.20 -47.57 -4.21
N LEU A 323 10.01 -48.02 -3.81
CA LEU A 323 9.52 -49.40 -3.91
C LEU A 323 8.13 -49.38 -4.56
N ASN A 324 7.92 -50.16 -5.63
CA ASN A 324 6.62 -50.23 -6.33
C ASN A 324 6.02 -48.86 -6.71
N VAL A 325 6.85 -47.90 -7.13
CA VAL A 325 6.44 -46.51 -7.46
C VAL A 325 6.32 -46.34 -8.98
N THR A 326 5.27 -45.65 -9.44
CA THR A 326 5.06 -45.30 -10.86
C THR A 326 5.79 -44.00 -11.22
N PRO A 327 6.02 -43.71 -12.53
CA PRO A 327 6.66 -42.47 -12.96
C PRO A 327 5.94 -41.17 -12.52
N ASP A 328 4.61 -41.19 -12.39
CA ASP A 328 3.78 -40.01 -12.06
C ASP A 328 3.72 -39.69 -10.56
N SER A 329 4.44 -40.46 -9.75
CA SER A 329 4.46 -40.32 -8.28
C SER A 329 5.29 -39.11 -7.83
N THR A 330 4.97 -38.51 -6.68
CA THR A 330 5.69 -37.32 -6.17
C THR A 330 6.09 -37.44 -4.70
N ILE A 331 7.25 -36.87 -4.34
CA ILE A 331 7.72 -36.77 -2.95
C ILE A 331 8.00 -35.30 -2.66
N THR A 332 7.36 -34.77 -1.62
CA THR A 332 7.50 -33.38 -1.18
C THR A 332 7.90 -33.33 0.28
N TRP A 333 8.94 -32.56 0.57
CA TRP A 333 9.43 -32.27 1.92
C TRP A 333 9.18 -30.79 2.21
N ASN A 334 8.46 -30.49 3.28
CA ASN A 334 8.15 -29.13 3.67
C ASN A 334 8.56 -28.90 5.13
N ALA A 335 9.44 -27.94 5.36
CA ALA A 335 9.92 -27.57 6.68
C ALA A 335 9.65 -26.08 6.96
N GLY A 336 8.98 -25.76 8.07
CA GLY A 336 8.68 -24.38 8.45
C GLY A 336 9.92 -23.51 8.70
N SER A 337 11.07 -24.11 9.00
CA SER A 337 12.36 -23.46 9.24
C SER A 337 13.43 -23.94 8.25
N TYR A 338 14.15 -25.04 8.48
CA TYR A 338 15.30 -25.39 7.62
C TYR A 338 15.34 -26.85 7.22
N ILE A 339 16.08 -27.14 6.16
CA ILE A 339 16.45 -28.49 5.78
C ILE A 339 17.96 -28.62 5.77
N SER A 340 18.49 -29.68 6.37
CA SER A 340 19.92 -29.97 6.31
C SER A 340 20.18 -31.44 5.95
N ALA A 341 21.22 -31.69 5.18
CA ALA A 341 21.67 -33.02 4.82
C ALA A 341 23.16 -33.14 5.14
N GLY A 342 23.54 -34.21 5.86
CA GLY A 342 24.94 -34.56 6.05
C GLY A 342 25.64 -34.96 4.74
N ALA A 343 26.89 -35.40 4.83
CA ALA A 343 27.62 -35.87 3.64
C ALA A 343 27.00 -37.16 3.05
N SER A 344 27.12 -37.33 1.73
CA SER A 344 26.73 -38.54 1.00
C SER A 344 25.26 -38.95 1.13
N VAL A 345 24.36 -37.98 1.32
CA VAL A 345 22.91 -38.26 1.39
C VAL A 345 22.33 -38.40 -0.02
N ASN A 346 21.44 -39.37 -0.21
CA ASN A 346 20.69 -39.56 -1.46
C ASN A 346 19.23 -39.16 -1.26
N LEU A 347 18.90 -37.95 -1.72
CA LEU A 347 17.58 -37.34 -1.62
C LEU A 347 16.72 -37.64 -2.86
N ILE A 348 15.40 -37.74 -2.66
CA ILE A 348 14.42 -37.81 -3.74
C ILE A 348 13.25 -36.88 -3.41
N GLY A 349 12.87 -36.01 -4.36
CA GLY A 349 11.69 -35.15 -4.29
C GLY A 349 11.96 -33.65 -4.40
N SER A 350 10.96 -32.85 -4.08
CA SER A 350 11.06 -31.39 -3.95
C SER A 350 11.10 -30.99 -2.48
N PHE A 351 11.94 -30.02 -2.15
CA PHE A 351 12.28 -29.64 -0.79
C PHE A 351 12.06 -28.15 -0.58
N PHE A 352 11.13 -27.83 0.33
CA PHE A 352 10.76 -26.47 0.70
C PHE A 352 11.18 -26.17 2.13
N ALA A 353 11.86 -25.06 2.35
CA ALA A 353 12.29 -24.62 3.67
C ALA A 353 11.98 -23.14 3.91
N GLY A 354 11.51 -22.81 5.11
CA GLY A 354 11.22 -21.42 5.50
C GLY A 354 12.45 -20.49 5.47
N SER A 355 13.61 -21.02 5.82
CA SER A 355 14.86 -20.29 5.97
C SER A 355 15.93 -20.84 5.04
N TYR A 356 16.69 -21.87 5.41
CA TYR A 356 17.82 -22.33 4.61
C TYR A 356 17.78 -23.81 4.27
N ILE A 357 18.51 -24.16 3.22
CA ILE A 357 18.84 -25.54 2.84
C ILE A 357 20.35 -25.70 2.82
N LEU A 358 20.88 -26.68 3.55
CA LEU A 358 22.31 -26.95 3.65
C LEU A 358 22.60 -28.42 3.31
N THR A 359 23.51 -28.69 2.37
CA THR A 359 23.99 -30.05 2.09
C THR A 359 25.47 -30.23 2.41
N GLY A 360 25.83 -31.41 2.89
CA GLY A 360 27.21 -31.87 2.97
C GLY A 360 27.77 -32.24 1.61
N GLU A 361 29.04 -32.63 1.57
CA GLU A 361 29.69 -33.12 0.34
C GLU A 361 29.03 -34.39 -0.21
N PHE A 362 29.12 -34.61 -1.53
CA PHE A 362 28.62 -35.81 -2.21
C PHE A 362 27.11 -36.09 -2.02
N THR A 363 26.31 -35.08 -1.70
CA THR A 363 24.86 -35.25 -1.62
C THR A 363 24.26 -35.24 -3.02
N THR A 364 23.30 -36.13 -3.25
CA THR A 364 22.55 -36.22 -4.50
C THR A 364 21.08 -35.89 -4.27
N LEU A 365 20.47 -35.19 -5.21
CA LEU A 365 19.02 -34.93 -5.26
C LEU A 365 18.51 -35.25 -6.67
N LYS A 366 17.39 -35.95 -6.75
CA LYS A 366 16.62 -36.14 -7.98
C LYS A 366 15.12 -36.15 -7.70
N GLY A 367 14.30 -36.00 -8.71
CA GLY A 367 12.87 -36.27 -8.60
C GLY A 367 12.55 -37.76 -8.70
N VAL A 368 11.25 -38.07 -8.71
CA VAL A 368 10.77 -39.42 -9.03
C VAL A 368 10.82 -39.59 -10.55
N SER A 369 11.31 -40.75 -11.01
CA SER A 369 11.57 -41.01 -12.44
C SER A 369 12.47 -39.95 -13.07
N ASP A 370 11.99 -39.26 -14.11
CA ASP A 370 12.74 -38.26 -14.88
C ASP A 370 12.51 -36.83 -14.36
N SER A 371 11.71 -36.66 -13.30
CA SER A 371 11.54 -35.37 -12.63
C SER A 371 12.85 -34.92 -11.98
N CYS A 372 13.03 -33.60 -11.88
CA CYS A 372 14.26 -32.99 -11.40
C CYS A 372 14.37 -32.94 -9.87
N GLY A 373 13.23 -32.86 -9.18
CA GLY A 373 13.23 -32.40 -7.80
C GLY A 373 13.77 -30.96 -7.70
N GLY A 374 13.96 -30.46 -6.48
CA GLY A 374 14.53 -29.13 -6.32
C GLY A 374 14.60 -28.64 -4.88
N PHE A 375 15.33 -27.56 -4.70
CA PHE A 375 15.50 -26.84 -3.43
C PHE A 375 14.88 -25.45 -3.53
N PHE A 376 13.94 -25.14 -2.64
CA PHE A 376 13.20 -23.88 -2.63
C PHE A 376 13.17 -23.30 -1.22
N THR A 377 13.56 -22.02 -1.07
CA THR A 377 13.51 -21.33 0.22
C THR A 377 12.72 -20.02 0.17
N THR A 378 12.04 -19.67 1.26
CA THR A 378 11.24 -18.42 1.34
C THR A 378 12.00 -17.24 1.90
N THR A 379 12.89 -17.40 2.90
CA THR A 379 13.62 -16.25 3.48
C THR A 379 15.14 -16.46 3.65
N GLY A 380 15.74 -17.51 3.09
CA GLY A 380 17.16 -17.79 3.36
C GLY A 380 17.87 -18.62 2.30
N ALA A 381 19.12 -19.01 2.59
CA ALA A 381 20.09 -19.43 1.58
C ALA A 381 20.02 -20.92 1.23
N VAL A 382 20.46 -21.27 0.01
CA VAL A 382 20.80 -22.65 -0.37
C VAL A 382 22.32 -22.78 -0.44
N THR A 383 22.90 -23.65 0.39
CA THR A 383 24.35 -23.89 0.44
C THR A 383 24.65 -25.35 0.18
N LEU A 384 25.38 -25.62 -0.89
CA LEU A 384 25.79 -26.97 -1.27
C LEU A 384 27.26 -27.21 -0.86
N GLY A 385 27.53 -28.36 -0.25
CA GLY A 385 28.91 -28.85 -0.07
C GLY A 385 29.61 -29.15 -1.41
N ALA A 386 30.86 -29.60 -1.37
CA ALA A 386 31.57 -29.98 -2.59
C ALA A 386 30.99 -31.25 -3.24
N SER A 387 31.15 -31.39 -4.56
CA SER A 387 30.77 -32.59 -5.32
C SER A 387 29.30 -32.99 -5.18
N ASN A 388 28.40 -32.02 -5.02
CA ASN A 388 26.96 -32.27 -5.01
C ASN A 388 26.44 -32.58 -6.42
N LEU A 389 25.35 -33.33 -6.52
CA LEU A 389 24.59 -33.50 -7.77
C LEU A 389 23.11 -33.22 -7.49
N ILE A 390 22.63 -32.04 -7.86
CA ILE A 390 21.26 -31.58 -7.57
C ILE A 390 20.47 -31.49 -8.88
N GLY A 391 19.43 -32.31 -9.00
CA GLY A 391 18.71 -32.50 -10.25
C GLY A 391 19.43 -33.47 -11.19
N THR A 392 18.66 -34.20 -12.00
CA THR A 392 19.21 -35.06 -13.06
C THR A 392 19.94 -34.20 -14.08
N ILE A 393 21.08 -34.64 -14.63
CA ILE A 393 21.76 -33.87 -15.69
C ILE A 393 20.81 -33.71 -16.89
N GLY A 394 20.61 -32.48 -17.37
CA GLY A 394 19.61 -32.18 -18.38
C GLY A 394 18.21 -31.90 -17.82
N CYS A 395 18.11 -31.64 -16.51
CA CYS A 395 16.95 -31.05 -15.82
C CYS A 395 16.69 -29.59 -16.14
N ILE A 396 16.95 -29.23 -17.38
CA ILE A 396 16.37 -28.05 -17.98
C ILE A 396 15.00 -28.57 -18.42
N ALA A 397 13.90 -27.92 -18.03
CA ALA A 397 12.67 -28.18 -18.76
C ALA A 397 13.04 -28.09 -20.25
N THR A 398 12.76 -29.13 -21.03
CA THR A 398 12.85 -28.99 -22.49
C THR A 398 12.12 -27.70 -22.81
N PRO A 399 12.75 -26.71 -23.46
CA PRO A 399 12.21 -25.36 -23.53
C PRO A 399 10.84 -25.37 -24.22
N ALA A 400 9.79 -25.47 -23.42
CA ALA A 400 8.69 -24.54 -23.38
C ALA A 400 9.02 -23.70 -22.14
N ASP A 401 9.60 -22.50 -22.20
CA ASP A 401 9.40 -21.44 -23.16
C ASP A 401 10.72 -20.62 -23.32
N ILE A 402 11.41 -20.77 -24.44
CA ILE A 402 11.68 -19.57 -25.27
C ILE A 402 10.26 -19.06 -25.58
N PRO A 403 9.88 -17.76 -25.65
CA PRO A 403 8.56 -17.42 -26.16
C PRO A 403 8.45 -18.03 -27.55
N ALA A 404 7.87 -19.23 -27.58
CA ALA A 404 7.85 -20.07 -28.73
C ALA A 404 6.67 -19.47 -29.43
N ILE A 405 6.94 -18.83 -30.57
CA ILE A 405 5.92 -18.22 -31.41
C ILE A 405 4.75 -19.18 -31.40
N HIS A 406 3.66 -18.80 -30.75
CA HIS A 406 2.53 -19.69 -30.57
C HIS A 406 2.05 -20.11 -31.95
N HIS A 407 1.99 -19.16 -32.88
CA HIS A 407 1.73 -19.37 -34.29
C HIS A 407 2.22 -18.16 -35.11
N TYR A 408 2.43 -18.36 -36.42
CA TYR A 408 2.47 -17.25 -37.35
C TYR A 408 1.05 -17.01 -37.86
N GLU A 409 0.63 -15.75 -37.96
CA GLU A 409 -0.67 -15.37 -38.54
C GLU A 409 -0.45 -14.70 -39.90
N ILE A 410 -1.07 -15.21 -40.96
CA ILE A 410 -1.23 -14.49 -42.23
C ILE A 410 -2.61 -13.84 -42.24
N ALA A 411 -2.65 -12.52 -42.21
CA ALA A 411 -3.88 -11.76 -42.33
C ALA A 411 -4.01 -11.12 -43.73
N HIS A 412 -5.15 -11.37 -44.38
CA HIS A 412 -5.53 -10.78 -45.66
C HIS A 412 -7.04 -10.57 -45.76
N ASP A 413 -7.52 -9.92 -46.81
CA ASP A 413 -8.96 -9.67 -47.04
C ASP A 413 -9.65 -10.74 -47.92
N GLY A 414 -8.89 -11.76 -48.35
CA GLY A 414 -9.37 -12.91 -49.11
C GLY A 414 -9.63 -12.62 -50.58
N GLN A 415 -9.40 -11.39 -51.05
CA GLN A 415 -9.68 -10.99 -52.42
C GLN A 415 -8.53 -10.21 -53.02
N GLY A 416 -8.16 -10.57 -54.24
CA GLY A 416 -7.15 -9.87 -55.00
C GLY A 416 -7.64 -9.39 -56.35
N LEU A 417 -7.02 -8.35 -56.89
CA LEU A 417 -7.24 -7.87 -58.23
C LEU A 417 -6.05 -8.18 -59.13
N THR A 418 -6.30 -8.77 -60.29
CA THR A 418 -5.26 -9.18 -61.25
C THR A 418 -4.47 -8.03 -61.87
N CYS A 419 -4.80 -6.79 -61.51
CA CYS A 419 -4.20 -5.57 -62.05
C CYS A 419 -3.58 -4.67 -60.97
N ASP A 420 -3.45 -5.14 -59.72
CA ASP A 420 -2.84 -4.39 -58.61
C ASP A 420 -2.16 -5.30 -57.59
N ALA A 421 -1.40 -4.67 -56.70
CA ALA A 421 -0.71 -5.34 -55.62
C ALA A 421 -1.66 -5.57 -54.45
N GLU A 422 -1.64 -6.79 -53.89
CA GLU A 422 -2.35 -7.13 -52.67
C GLU A 422 -1.41 -7.11 -51.46
N SER A 423 -1.91 -6.60 -50.33
CA SER A 423 -1.15 -6.56 -49.08
C SER A 423 -1.45 -7.79 -48.24
N VAL A 424 -0.42 -8.51 -47.84
CA VAL A 424 -0.50 -9.67 -46.96
C VAL A 424 0.27 -9.35 -45.69
N LEU A 425 -0.44 -9.23 -44.56
CA LEU A 425 0.15 -8.97 -43.25
C LEU A 425 0.58 -10.29 -42.62
N ILE A 426 1.81 -10.34 -42.11
CA ILE A 426 2.35 -11.51 -41.42
C ILE A 426 2.70 -11.11 -39.99
N LYS A 427 2.24 -11.87 -39.00
CA LYS A 427 2.52 -11.65 -37.56
C LYS A 427 3.21 -12.87 -36.94
N ALA A 428 4.08 -12.62 -35.98
CA ALA A 428 4.70 -13.63 -35.12
C ALA A 428 4.08 -13.53 -33.72
N CYS A 429 3.05 -14.34 -33.46
CA CYS A 429 2.21 -14.27 -32.27
C CYS A 429 2.81 -15.10 -31.13
N LEU A 430 2.82 -14.60 -29.89
CA LEU A 430 3.32 -15.33 -28.72
C LEU A 430 2.22 -16.07 -27.95
N ASP A 431 0.96 -15.75 -28.21
CA ASP A 431 -0.21 -16.35 -27.57
C ASP A 431 -1.25 -16.82 -28.60
N GLU A 432 -2.27 -17.55 -28.15
CA GLU A 432 -3.36 -18.05 -29.01
C GLU A 432 -4.16 -16.91 -29.66
N SER A 433 -4.30 -15.77 -28.97
CA SER A 433 -5.09 -14.63 -29.45
C SER A 433 -4.32 -13.64 -30.33
N CYS A 434 -3.01 -13.86 -30.53
CA CYS A 434 -2.10 -12.93 -31.17
C CYS A 434 -2.13 -11.51 -30.57
N SER A 435 -2.38 -11.41 -29.27
CA SER A 435 -2.38 -10.14 -28.54
C SER A 435 -0.96 -9.69 -28.15
N GLU A 436 -0.04 -10.65 -28.05
CA GLU A 436 1.39 -10.42 -27.85
C GLU A 436 2.18 -10.85 -29.09
N LEU A 437 3.10 -9.99 -29.52
CA LEU A 437 3.94 -10.22 -30.68
C LEU A 437 5.40 -10.45 -30.28
N SER A 438 6.10 -11.27 -31.05
CA SER A 438 7.51 -11.56 -30.84
C SER A 438 8.35 -10.28 -30.87
N THR A 439 9.17 -10.08 -29.84
CA THR A 439 10.21 -9.04 -29.81
C THR A 439 11.51 -9.47 -30.48
N GLU A 440 11.64 -10.76 -30.78
CA GLU A 440 12.77 -11.34 -31.53
C GLU A 440 12.52 -11.23 -33.04
N ALA A 441 13.59 -11.03 -33.81
CA ALA A 441 13.54 -10.99 -35.26
C ALA A 441 13.34 -12.41 -35.83
N VAL A 442 12.37 -12.54 -36.72
CA VAL A 442 12.04 -13.78 -37.44
C VAL A 442 12.29 -13.60 -38.93
N GLU A 443 12.76 -14.66 -39.59
CA GLU A 443 12.81 -14.73 -41.05
C GLU A 443 12.03 -15.95 -41.52
N LEU A 444 11.31 -15.81 -42.62
CA LEU A 444 10.51 -16.89 -43.21
C LEU A 444 10.34 -16.66 -44.72
N GLU A 445 9.86 -17.68 -45.42
CA GLU A 445 9.42 -17.60 -46.82
C GLU A 445 7.90 -17.59 -46.87
N LEU A 446 7.30 -16.56 -47.47
CA LEU A 446 5.88 -16.54 -47.84
C LEU A 446 5.74 -17.20 -49.22
N LEU A 447 4.83 -18.17 -49.33
CA LEU A 447 4.56 -18.90 -50.56
C LEU A 447 3.11 -18.73 -51.01
N ALA A 448 2.89 -18.72 -52.33
CA ALA A 448 1.58 -18.87 -52.95
C ALA A 448 1.59 -20.16 -53.77
N ASP A 449 0.67 -21.10 -53.48
CA ASP A 449 0.61 -22.43 -54.11
C ASP A 449 1.96 -23.18 -54.13
N GLY A 450 2.76 -22.98 -53.08
CA GLY A 450 4.07 -23.61 -52.91
C GLY A 450 5.23 -22.95 -53.66
N ALA A 451 5.00 -21.83 -54.36
CA ALA A 451 6.05 -21.00 -54.94
C ALA A 451 6.42 -19.85 -53.99
N VAL A 452 7.71 -19.66 -53.70
CA VAL A 452 8.18 -18.55 -52.86
C VAL A 452 7.90 -17.22 -53.54
N ILE A 453 7.13 -16.34 -52.89
CA ILE A 453 6.79 -15.01 -53.39
C ILE A 453 7.51 -13.89 -52.64
N SER A 454 7.91 -14.13 -51.37
CA SER A 454 8.69 -13.18 -50.57
C SER A 454 9.46 -13.90 -49.45
N SER A 455 10.53 -13.28 -48.94
CA SER A 455 11.33 -13.79 -47.81
C SER A 455 11.59 -12.68 -46.79
N PRO A 456 10.57 -12.20 -46.07
CA PRO A 456 10.72 -11.09 -45.15
C PRO A 456 11.50 -11.47 -43.86
N SER A 457 12.21 -10.49 -43.31
CA SER A 457 12.84 -10.50 -41.99
C SER A 457 12.22 -9.38 -41.17
N PHE A 458 11.61 -9.68 -40.02
CA PHE A 458 10.81 -8.71 -39.25
C PHE A 458 10.74 -9.01 -37.75
N VAL A 459 10.36 -8.01 -36.97
CA VAL A 459 10.05 -8.13 -35.53
C VAL A 459 8.56 -7.85 -35.35
N GLY A 460 7.86 -8.74 -34.65
CA GLY A 460 6.43 -8.65 -34.40
C GLY A 460 5.55 -8.90 -35.62
N SER A 461 5.53 -7.98 -36.59
CA SER A 461 4.76 -8.11 -37.83
C SER A 461 5.38 -7.39 -39.04
N THR A 462 4.92 -7.74 -40.25
CA THR A 462 5.33 -7.08 -41.50
C THR A 462 4.28 -7.23 -42.61
N ASP A 463 4.23 -6.26 -43.52
CA ASP A 463 3.39 -6.32 -44.72
C ASP A 463 4.21 -6.72 -45.95
N VAL A 464 3.66 -7.65 -46.74
CA VAL A 464 4.20 -8.06 -48.04
C VAL A 464 3.23 -7.66 -49.15
N LEU A 465 3.72 -6.89 -50.12
CA LEU A 465 2.96 -6.58 -51.34
C LEU A 465 3.18 -7.66 -52.40
N PHE A 466 2.10 -8.26 -52.88
CA PHE A 466 2.11 -9.34 -53.84
C PHE A 466 1.29 -9.00 -55.09
N ASN A 467 1.95 -9.04 -56.25
CA ASN A 467 1.28 -8.87 -57.54
C ASN A 467 0.98 -10.24 -58.15
N HIS A 468 -0.27 -10.45 -58.55
CA HIS A 468 -0.66 -11.63 -59.31
C HIS A 468 -1.58 -11.23 -60.47
N SER A 469 -1.37 -11.77 -61.66
CA SER A 469 -2.03 -11.30 -62.89
C SER A 469 -2.94 -12.32 -63.56
N VAL A 470 -3.26 -13.42 -62.86
CA VAL A 470 -4.10 -14.52 -63.37
C VAL A 470 -5.34 -14.62 -62.48
N VAL A 471 -6.50 -14.88 -63.09
CA VAL A 471 -7.74 -15.12 -62.36
C VAL A 471 -7.70 -16.55 -61.83
N GLU A 472 -7.37 -16.70 -60.55
CA GLU A 472 -7.38 -17.97 -59.83
C GLU A 472 -7.46 -17.72 -58.31
N THR A 473 -7.67 -18.79 -57.56
CA THR A 473 -7.54 -18.77 -56.10
C THR A 473 -6.16 -19.30 -55.76
N LEU A 474 -5.39 -18.53 -54.98
CA LEU A 474 -4.08 -18.93 -54.48
C LEU A 474 -4.16 -19.20 -52.98
N THR A 475 -3.50 -20.24 -52.51
CA THR A 475 -3.38 -20.53 -51.07
C THR A 475 -2.01 -20.05 -50.57
N PHE A 476 -2.02 -19.12 -49.60
CA PHE A 476 -0.80 -18.71 -48.92
C PHE A 476 -0.32 -19.76 -47.92
N SER A 477 1.00 -19.90 -47.81
CA SER A 477 1.64 -20.74 -46.80
C SER A 477 3.01 -20.18 -46.42
N LEU A 478 3.63 -20.75 -45.38
CA LEU A 478 4.95 -20.34 -44.90
C LEU A 478 5.94 -21.52 -44.98
N ALA A 479 7.21 -21.23 -45.27
CA ALA A 479 8.32 -22.17 -45.17
C ALA A 479 9.56 -21.50 -44.55
N ASN A 480 10.56 -22.31 -44.19
CA ASN A 480 11.89 -21.85 -43.73
C ASN A 480 11.86 -20.81 -42.60
N THR A 481 10.94 -20.94 -41.64
CA THR A 481 10.85 -20.06 -40.47
C THR A 481 12.07 -20.23 -39.55
N THR A 482 12.80 -19.15 -39.22
CA THR A 482 14.00 -19.19 -38.37
C THR A 482 13.70 -19.55 -36.91
N ILE A 483 12.49 -19.22 -36.45
CA ILE A 483 11.94 -19.65 -35.16
C ILE A 483 10.70 -20.51 -35.46
N ALA A 484 10.72 -21.75 -35.01
CA ALA A 484 9.60 -22.68 -35.21
C ALA A 484 8.43 -22.29 -34.30
N ALA A 485 7.21 -22.27 -34.86
CA ALA A 485 6.02 -22.00 -34.08
C ALA A 485 5.49 -23.28 -33.38
N VAL A 486 4.90 -23.12 -32.19
CA VAL A 486 4.32 -24.20 -31.38
C VAL A 486 3.11 -24.82 -32.06
N ASN A 487 2.24 -23.96 -32.61
CA ASN A 487 1.14 -24.31 -33.49
C ASN A 487 1.47 -23.82 -34.92
N PRO A 488 1.03 -24.54 -35.96
CA PRO A 488 1.27 -24.14 -37.34
C PRO A 488 0.55 -22.82 -37.70
N LEU A 489 0.83 -22.33 -38.91
CA LEU A 489 0.21 -21.15 -39.52
C LEU A 489 -1.31 -21.04 -39.24
N VAL A 490 -1.72 -19.91 -38.69
CA VAL A 490 -3.11 -19.45 -38.69
C VAL A 490 -3.26 -18.46 -39.82
N CYS A 491 -4.36 -18.51 -40.54
CA CYS A 491 -4.70 -17.46 -41.48
C CYS A 491 -5.97 -16.76 -41.01
N ASP A 492 -6.08 -15.48 -41.33
CA ASP A 492 -7.27 -14.67 -41.15
C ASP A 492 -7.58 -14.02 -42.50
N ASP A 493 -8.59 -14.55 -43.20
CA ASP A 493 -9.05 -14.01 -44.48
C ASP A 493 -10.14 -12.96 -44.30
N SER A 494 -10.29 -12.39 -43.10
CA SER A 494 -11.35 -11.45 -42.76
C SER A 494 -12.75 -12.07 -42.63
N ASN A 495 -12.95 -13.33 -43.01
CA ASN A 495 -14.22 -14.06 -42.95
C ASN A 495 -14.10 -15.43 -42.24
N GLY A 496 -12.92 -15.80 -41.76
CA GLY A 496 -12.61 -17.12 -41.20
C GLY A 496 -11.10 -17.39 -41.18
N THR A 497 -10.73 -18.68 -41.12
CA THR A 497 -9.33 -19.11 -40.96
C THR A 497 -8.65 -19.52 -42.27
N SER A 498 -9.12 -18.98 -43.41
CA SER A 498 -8.64 -19.39 -44.73
C SER A 498 -7.33 -18.70 -45.09
N CYS A 499 -6.42 -19.42 -45.75
CA CYS A 499 -5.23 -18.84 -46.38
C CYS A 499 -5.45 -18.56 -47.87
N ASP A 500 -6.68 -18.78 -48.36
CA ASP A 500 -7.02 -18.64 -49.77
C ASP A 500 -7.33 -17.18 -50.11
N MET A 501 -6.71 -16.68 -51.17
CA MET A 501 -7.02 -15.38 -51.76
C MET A 501 -7.51 -15.56 -53.19
N ILE A 502 -8.70 -15.02 -53.47
CA ILE A 502 -9.35 -15.13 -54.79
C ILE A 502 -8.96 -13.92 -55.63
N PHE A 503 -8.17 -14.13 -56.68
CA PHE A 503 -7.84 -13.08 -57.64
C PHE A 503 -8.88 -12.99 -58.74
N THR A 504 -9.42 -11.78 -58.95
CA THR A 504 -10.45 -11.49 -59.95
C THR A 504 -10.04 -10.36 -60.87
N ASP A 505 -10.65 -10.30 -62.06
CA ASP A 505 -10.40 -9.22 -63.01
C ASP A 505 -11.12 -7.92 -62.66
N ALA A 506 -12.05 -7.89 -61.70
CA ALA A 506 -12.78 -6.67 -61.37
C ALA A 506 -13.25 -6.66 -59.91
N GLY A 507 -13.23 -5.48 -59.28
CA GLY A 507 -13.65 -5.31 -57.88
C GLY A 507 -13.77 -3.86 -57.45
N PHE A 508 -14.06 -3.67 -56.17
CA PHE A 508 -14.13 -2.35 -55.54
C PHE A 508 -12.88 -2.04 -54.72
N ARG A 509 -12.53 -0.77 -54.63
CA ARG A 509 -11.50 -0.24 -53.73
C ARG A 509 -12.03 0.90 -52.91
N PHE A 510 -11.84 0.82 -51.60
CA PHE A 510 -12.03 1.98 -50.75
C PHE A 510 -10.80 2.89 -50.88
N LEU A 511 -11.05 4.18 -51.11
CA LEU A 511 -10.00 5.18 -51.25
C LEU A 511 -10.22 6.30 -50.23
N TYR A 512 -9.14 6.82 -49.66
CA TYR A 512 -9.17 7.84 -48.62
C TYR A 512 -8.36 9.07 -49.01
N GLY A 513 -8.96 10.25 -48.83
CA GLY A 513 -8.33 11.55 -49.01
C GLY A 513 -8.02 11.94 -50.45
N ALA A 514 -7.26 13.03 -50.60
CA ALA A 514 -6.92 13.59 -51.91
C ALA A 514 -5.95 12.72 -52.72
N SER A 515 -5.11 11.92 -52.04
CA SER A 515 -4.15 11.00 -52.66
C SER A 515 -4.75 9.68 -53.13
N ASN A 516 -6.03 9.42 -52.81
CA ASN A 516 -6.69 8.13 -53.08
C ASN A 516 -5.93 6.94 -52.46
N SER A 517 -5.55 7.05 -51.18
CA SER A 517 -4.92 5.96 -50.43
C SER A 517 -5.90 4.78 -50.30
N THR A 518 -5.46 3.55 -50.56
CA THR A 518 -6.27 2.34 -50.29
C THR A 518 -6.28 1.96 -48.80
N THR A 519 -5.41 2.56 -47.99
CA THR A 519 -5.38 2.41 -46.54
C THR A 519 -6.16 3.53 -45.86
N LEU A 520 -7.16 3.16 -45.08
CA LEU A 520 -7.95 4.01 -44.21
C LEU A 520 -7.25 4.11 -42.84
N PRO A 521 -6.97 5.32 -42.33
CA PRO A 521 -6.42 5.50 -41.00
C PRO A 521 -7.51 5.35 -39.92
N ASN A 522 -7.08 5.20 -38.67
CA ASN A 522 -7.95 5.21 -37.50
C ASN A 522 -8.80 6.50 -37.45
N GLN A 523 -10.02 6.39 -36.91
CA GLN A 523 -11.03 7.45 -36.88
C GLN A 523 -11.53 7.71 -35.47
N THR A 524 -12.35 8.75 -35.30
CA THR A 524 -13.01 9.08 -34.04
C THR A 524 -14.52 8.85 -34.14
N ALA A 525 -15.07 8.15 -33.17
CA ALA A 525 -16.48 7.78 -33.09
C ALA A 525 -17.35 9.03 -33.10
N GLY A 526 -18.45 8.94 -33.83
CA GLY A 526 -19.43 10.01 -33.94
C GLY A 526 -18.93 11.20 -34.73
N SER A 527 -17.71 11.23 -35.30
CA SER A 527 -17.22 12.29 -36.19
C SER A 527 -17.35 11.89 -37.67
N VAL A 528 -17.57 12.88 -38.56
CA VAL A 528 -17.36 12.61 -40.00
C VAL A 528 -15.88 12.29 -40.19
N PHE A 529 -15.56 11.31 -41.02
CA PHE A 529 -14.16 10.99 -41.32
C PHE A 529 -13.42 12.24 -41.79
N GLY A 530 -12.19 12.42 -41.29
CA GLY A 530 -11.44 13.68 -41.44
C GLY A 530 -11.13 14.04 -42.89
N GLU A 531 -11.05 13.03 -43.76
CA GLU A 531 -10.86 13.17 -45.20
C GLU A 531 -11.97 12.45 -45.97
N THR A 532 -12.05 12.74 -47.28
CA THR A 532 -13.09 12.17 -48.14
C THR A 532 -12.89 10.67 -48.34
N LEU A 533 -13.88 9.87 -47.94
CA LEU A 533 -13.98 8.44 -48.29
C LEU A 533 -14.59 8.29 -49.68
N LYS A 534 -14.04 7.40 -50.49
CA LYS A 534 -14.48 7.14 -51.86
C LYS A 534 -14.48 5.64 -52.14
N LEU A 535 -15.23 5.24 -53.15
CA LEU A 535 -15.26 3.88 -53.67
C LEU A 535 -14.90 3.94 -55.16
N GLN A 536 -13.96 3.11 -55.59
CA GLN A 536 -13.60 2.98 -57.00
C GLN A 536 -14.00 1.59 -57.51
N ALA A 537 -14.70 1.54 -58.64
CA ALA A 537 -14.94 0.29 -59.35
C ALA A 537 -13.91 0.12 -60.47
N VAL A 538 -13.13 -0.96 -60.44
CA VAL A 538 -12.06 -1.20 -61.42
C VAL A 538 -12.21 -2.55 -62.11
N GLN A 539 -11.65 -2.64 -63.32
CA GLN A 539 -11.46 -3.86 -64.08
C GLN A 539 -10.06 -3.89 -64.70
N ASN A 540 -9.44 -5.08 -64.74
CA ASN A 540 -8.19 -5.36 -65.40
C ASN A 540 -8.31 -5.17 -66.91
N SER A 541 -7.48 -4.28 -67.45
CA SER A 541 -7.23 -4.15 -68.88
C SER A 541 -5.72 -4.24 -69.13
N ASN A 542 -5.26 -5.41 -69.61
CA ASN A 542 -3.83 -5.68 -69.89
C ASN A 542 -2.88 -5.48 -68.69
N GLY A 543 -3.30 -5.91 -67.50
CA GLY A 543 -2.52 -5.79 -66.26
C GLY A 543 -2.58 -4.41 -65.61
N VAL A 544 -3.46 -3.53 -66.06
CA VAL A 544 -3.68 -2.18 -65.49
C VAL A 544 -5.13 -2.05 -65.10
N CYS A 545 -5.39 -1.57 -63.88
CA CYS A 545 -6.76 -1.33 -63.43
C CYS A 545 -7.35 -0.09 -64.11
N THR A 546 -8.45 -0.30 -64.81
CA THR A 546 -9.21 0.73 -65.52
C THR A 546 -10.60 0.87 -64.92
N GLY A 547 -11.20 2.05 -64.99
CA GLY A 547 -12.52 2.30 -64.42
C GLY A 547 -13.63 1.52 -65.12
N LEU A 548 -14.54 0.92 -64.34
CA LEU A 548 -15.64 0.09 -64.85
C LEU A 548 -16.99 0.82 -64.94
N PHE A 549 -17.29 1.72 -64.01
CA PHE A 549 -18.56 2.43 -63.90
C PHE A 549 -18.44 3.91 -64.26
N THR A 550 -19.56 4.48 -64.74
CA THR A 550 -19.76 5.93 -64.89
C THR A 550 -21.23 6.27 -64.61
N GLY A 551 -21.49 7.38 -63.91
CA GLY A 551 -22.85 7.81 -63.55
C GLY A 551 -23.40 7.15 -62.28
N ASN A 552 -24.72 7.19 -62.10
CA ASN A 552 -25.39 6.67 -60.91
C ASN A 552 -25.40 5.14 -60.89
N THR A 553 -25.01 4.53 -59.78
CA THR A 553 -25.03 3.07 -59.59
C THR A 553 -25.36 2.75 -58.14
N ASN A 554 -26.29 1.81 -57.91
CA ASN A 554 -26.57 1.31 -56.57
C ASN A 554 -25.54 0.26 -56.19
N VAL A 555 -24.77 0.54 -55.15
CA VAL A 555 -23.79 -0.37 -54.56
C VAL A 555 -24.28 -0.76 -53.17
N ASN A 556 -24.22 -2.04 -52.85
CA ASN A 556 -24.56 -2.53 -51.52
C ASN A 556 -23.37 -2.29 -50.58
N LEU A 557 -23.58 -1.51 -49.52
CA LEU A 557 -22.56 -1.22 -48.51
C LEU A 557 -22.93 -1.86 -47.17
N SER A 558 -21.92 -2.28 -46.41
CA SER A 558 -22.10 -2.74 -45.04
C SER A 558 -20.87 -2.48 -44.18
N GLN A 559 -21.06 -2.42 -42.86
CA GLN A 559 -19.98 -2.29 -41.89
C GLN A 559 -19.84 -3.58 -41.07
N GLU A 560 -18.62 -4.04 -40.88
CA GLU A 560 -18.27 -5.21 -40.06
C GLU A 560 -17.57 -4.77 -38.77
N ASN A 561 -17.90 -5.42 -37.64
CA ASN A 561 -17.25 -5.24 -36.35
C ASN A 561 -16.27 -6.38 -36.11
N LEU A 562 -14.98 -6.04 -35.98
CA LEU A 562 -13.91 -7.01 -35.74
C LEU A 562 -13.51 -7.09 -34.27
N ALA A 563 -13.54 -5.97 -33.55
CA ALA A 563 -13.25 -5.94 -32.12
C ALA A 563 -14.00 -4.81 -31.41
N PRO A 564 -14.90 -5.09 -30.46
CA PRO A 564 -15.49 -6.41 -30.17
C PRO A 564 -16.43 -6.89 -31.28
N ASN A 565 -16.54 -8.21 -31.46
CA ASN A 565 -17.47 -8.83 -32.41
C ASN A 565 -18.93 -8.68 -31.97
N GLY A 566 -19.85 -8.43 -32.90
CA GLY A 566 -21.30 -8.49 -32.66
C GLY A 566 -22.11 -7.35 -33.28
N THR A 567 -23.45 -7.45 -33.17
CA THR A 567 -24.40 -6.56 -33.87
C THR A 567 -25.08 -5.52 -32.99
N SER A 568 -24.84 -5.49 -31.67
CA SER A 568 -25.51 -4.59 -30.71
C SER A 568 -24.90 -3.20 -30.54
N SER A 569 -23.86 -2.86 -31.32
CA SER A 569 -23.19 -1.55 -31.32
C SER A 569 -23.98 -0.46 -32.06
N LEU A 570 -23.59 0.81 -31.91
CA LEU A 570 -24.10 1.91 -32.73
C LEU A 570 -23.69 1.74 -34.21
N SER A 571 -24.48 2.31 -35.13
CA SER A 571 -24.36 2.09 -36.57
C SER A 571 -23.22 2.86 -37.25
N PHE A 572 -22.87 2.46 -38.47
CA PHE A 572 -22.22 3.32 -39.46
C PHE A 572 -23.28 4.04 -40.28
N SER A 573 -23.08 5.32 -40.58
CA SER A 573 -24.01 6.13 -41.36
C SER A 573 -23.35 6.83 -42.53
N ILE A 574 -24.09 6.96 -43.63
CA ILE A 574 -23.73 7.66 -44.86
C ILE A 574 -24.84 8.66 -45.15
N ASP A 575 -24.48 9.93 -45.32
CA ASP A 575 -25.44 11.05 -45.46
C ASP A 575 -26.57 11.04 -44.40
N GLY A 576 -26.23 10.64 -43.17
CA GLY A 576 -27.16 10.56 -42.04
C GLY A 576 -28.10 9.34 -42.04
N ASN A 577 -27.99 8.43 -43.02
CA ASN A 577 -28.71 7.17 -43.03
C ASN A 577 -27.80 6.03 -42.57
N ASP A 578 -28.29 5.21 -41.64
CA ASP A 578 -27.55 4.03 -41.17
C ASP A 578 -27.45 2.98 -42.29
N ILE A 579 -26.27 2.37 -42.42
CA ILE A 579 -26.06 1.19 -43.25
C ILE A 579 -26.07 -0.08 -42.37
N ALA A 580 -26.43 -1.18 -43.01
CA ALA A 580 -26.48 -2.49 -42.37
C ALA A 580 -25.11 -2.96 -41.89
N LYS A 581 -25.14 -3.84 -40.88
CA LYS A 581 -23.96 -4.56 -40.44
C LYS A 581 -23.76 -5.82 -41.27
N HIS A 582 -22.53 -6.11 -41.64
CA HIS A 582 -22.16 -7.31 -42.39
C HIS A 582 -22.64 -8.57 -41.63
N PRO A 583 -23.21 -9.59 -42.29
CA PRO A 583 -23.32 -9.78 -43.75
C PRO A 583 -24.52 -9.11 -44.42
N ASP A 584 -25.41 -8.45 -43.67
CA ASP A 584 -26.51 -7.69 -44.25
C ASP A 584 -25.99 -6.43 -44.94
N VAL A 585 -26.68 -5.99 -45.99
CA VAL A 585 -26.24 -4.87 -46.83
C VAL A 585 -27.30 -3.80 -47.01
N THR A 586 -26.86 -2.57 -47.28
CA THR A 586 -27.72 -1.44 -47.61
C THR A 586 -27.40 -0.93 -49.03
N PRO A 587 -28.36 -1.03 -49.98
CA PRO A 587 -28.20 -0.42 -51.29
C PRO A 587 -28.05 1.10 -51.16
N THR A 588 -26.92 1.61 -51.64
CA THR A 588 -26.56 3.03 -51.59
C THR A 588 -26.27 3.51 -53.00
N GLU A 589 -26.99 4.54 -53.46
CA GLU A 589 -26.72 5.16 -54.76
C GLU A 589 -25.43 5.98 -54.69
N LEU A 590 -24.44 5.60 -55.50
CA LEU A 590 -23.17 6.29 -55.64
C LEU A 590 -23.03 6.85 -57.05
N ILE A 591 -22.41 8.03 -57.19
CA ILE A 591 -22.21 8.72 -58.47
C ILE A 591 -20.75 8.56 -58.88
N PHE A 592 -20.50 7.67 -59.86
CA PHE A 592 -19.15 7.39 -60.36
C PHE A 592 -18.72 8.40 -61.43
N GLY A 593 -17.54 9.00 -61.23
CA GLY A 593 -16.90 9.90 -62.19
C GLY A 593 -16.34 9.19 -63.42
N THR A 594 -15.63 9.93 -64.28
CA THR A 594 -14.97 9.38 -65.48
C THR A 594 -13.79 8.46 -65.17
N ASP A 595 -13.26 8.52 -63.96
CA ASP A 595 -12.24 7.65 -63.37
C ASP A 595 -12.85 6.45 -62.62
N SER A 596 -14.18 6.30 -62.66
CA SER A 596 -14.93 5.29 -61.92
C SER A 596 -14.72 5.39 -60.40
N ILE A 597 -14.53 6.62 -59.89
CA ILE A 597 -14.49 6.92 -58.45
C ILE A 597 -15.80 7.61 -58.06
N ALA A 598 -16.45 7.14 -57.00
CA ALA A 598 -17.58 7.78 -56.36
C ALA A 598 -17.24 8.19 -54.93
N THR A 599 -17.68 9.37 -54.51
CA THR A 599 -17.53 9.81 -53.10
C THR A 599 -18.61 9.17 -52.24
N ILE A 600 -18.23 8.68 -51.06
CA ILE A 600 -19.16 8.27 -50.00
C ILE A 600 -19.44 9.52 -49.14
N PRO A 601 -20.66 10.08 -49.14
CA PRO A 601 -20.96 11.33 -48.46
C PRO A 601 -21.03 11.16 -46.93
N THR A 602 -20.31 12.05 -46.23
CA THR A 602 -20.30 12.19 -44.76
C THR A 602 -20.29 10.87 -43.97
N PRO A 603 -19.33 9.96 -44.23
CA PRO A 603 -19.22 8.68 -43.52
C PRO A 603 -18.97 8.93 -42.03
N ARG A 604 -19.71 8.23 -41.18
CA ARG A 604 -19.60 8.35 -39.72
C ARG A 604 -19.94 7.03 -39.05
N TYR A 605 -18.99 6.47 -38.30
CA TYR A 605 -19.24 5.37 -37.38
C TYR A 605 -19.55 5.92 -35.99
N HIS A 606 -20.64 5.50 -35.36
CA HIS A 606 -21.13 6.09 -34.10
C HIS A 606 -20.60 5.42 -32.84
N ASP A 607 -20.04 4.21 -32.94
CA ASP A 607 -19.48 3.47 -31.80
C ASP A 607 -17.95 3.46 -31.81
N ALA A 608 -17.36 2.85 -30.79
CA ALA A 608 -15.94 2.52 -30.73
C ALA A 608 -15.67 1.09 -31.24
N GLY A 609 -14.42 0.78 -31.53
CA GLY A 609 -13.95 -0.56 -31.89
C GLY A 609 -13.23 -0.61 -33.23
N GLN A 610 -12.68 -1.77 -33.55
CA GLN A 610 -12.10 -2.05 -34.86
C GLN A 610 -13.20 -2.46 -35.83
N ILE A 611 -13.24 -1.81 -36.99
CA ILE A 611 -14.24 -2.07 -38.04
C ILE A 611 -13.61 -2.27 -39.41
N ARG A 612 -14.40 -2.84 -40.31
CA ARG A 612 -14.11 -2.96 -41.75
C ARG A 612 -15.35 -2.55 -42.56
N LEU A 613 -15.13 -1.92 -43.72
CA LEU A 613 -16.22 -1.56 -44.64
C LEU A 613 -16.22 -2.53 -45.82
N HIS A 614 -17.41 -2.89 -46.29
CA HIS A 614 -17.63 -3.82 -47.40
C HIS A 614 -18.49 -3.17 -48.47
N ALA A 615 -18.18 -3.47 -49.73
CA ALA A 615 -18.96 -3.09 -50.90
C ALA A 615 -19.20 -4.31 -51.80
N ASN A 616 -20.45 -4.50 -52.25
CA ASN A 616 -20.76 -5.51 -53.26
C ASN A 616 -21.74 -5.00 -54.33
N TYR A 617 -21.64 -5.62 -55.50
CA TYR A 617 -22.52 -5.38 -56.64
C TYR A 617 -22.66 -6.69 -57.41
N ASP A 618 -23.89 -7.12 -57.65
CA ASP A 618 -24.19 -8.32 -58.43
C ASP A 618 -25.42 -8.07 -59.30
N LEU A 619 -25.19 -7.61 -60.53
CA LEU A 619 -26.24 -7.30 -61.50
C LEU A 619 -25.72 -7.51 -62.93
N ASP A 620 -26.59 -7.98 -63.82
CA ASP A 620 -26.32 -8.13 -65.26
C ASP A 620 -25.06 -8.94 -65.61
N GLY A 621 -24.70 -9.90 -64.75
CA GLY A 621 -23.52 -10.75 -64.93
C GLY A 621 -22.19 -10.07 -64.59
N VAL A 622 -22.22 -8.88 -63.99
CA VAL A 622 -21.06 -8.21 -63.38
C VAL A 622 -21.16 -8.38 -61.88
N THR A 623 -20.17 -9.07 -61.31
CA THR A 623 -20.06 -9.26 -59.87
C THR A 623 -18.78 -8.58 -59.39
N LEU A 624 -18.91 -7.61 -58.47
CA LEU A 624 -17.81 -6.89 -57.85
C LEU A 624 -17.92 -7.01 -56.33
N PHE A 625 -16.77 -7.22 -55.70
CA PHE A 625 -16.63 -7.15 -54.25
C PHE A 625 -15.42 -6.30 -53.91
N GLY A 626 -15.40 -5.74 -52.71
CA GLY A 626 -14.22 -5.09 -52.16
C GLY A 626 -14.44 -4.72 -50.70
N SER A 627 -13.33 -4.71 -49.97
CA SER A 627 -13.30 -4.43 -48.54
C SER A 627 -12.25 -3.37 -48.24
N SER A 628 -12.42 -2.62 -47.16
CA SER A 628 -11.35 -1.77 -46.64
C SER A 628 -10.36 -2.58 -45.82
N ASN A 629 -9.19 -2.01 -45.52
CA ASN A 629 -8.41 -2.50 -44.38
C ASN A 629 -9.21 -2.35 -43.08
N PRO A 630 -8.91 -3.15 -42.03
CA PRO A 630 -9.33 -2.86 -40.67
C PRO A 630 -8.76 -1.54 -40.19
N PHE A 631 -9.55 -0.77 -39.46
CA PHE A 631 -9.09 0.42 -38.75
C PHE A 631 -9.85 0.59 -37.43
N TRP A 632 -9.19 1.17 -36.45
CA TRP A 632 -9.80 1.48 -35.16
C TRP A 632 -10.61 2.77 -35.23
N VAL A 633 -11.76 2.76 -34.57
CA VAL A 633 -12.52 3.97 -34.27
C VAL A 633 -12.52 4.16 -32.76
N SER A 634 -11.84 5.19 -32.28
CA SER A 634 -11.77 5.49 -30.85
C SER A 634 -13.00 6.28 -30.40
N PRO A 635 -13.42 6.20 -29.13
CA PRO A 635 -14.20 7.26 -28.51
C PRO A 635 -13.56 8.63 -28.75
N ALA A 636 -14.38 9.67 -28.68
CA ALA A 636 -13.90 11.05 -28.75
C ALA A 636 -13.31 11.50 -27.42
N GLU A 637 -13.87 11.04 -26.29
CA GLU A 637 -13.38 11.37 -24.96
C GLU A 637 -13.78 10.29 -23.94
N LEU A 638 -13.02 10.23 -22.85
CA LEU A 638 -13.42 9.57 -21.62
C LEU A 638 -13.98 10.62 -20.65
N VAL A 639 -15.00 10.26 -19.88
CA VAL A 639 -15.60 11.13 -18.88
C VAL A 639 -15.57 10.43 -17.53
N VAL A 640 -14.87 11.04 -16.57
CA VAL A 640 -14.84 10.59 -15.18
C VAL A 640 -15.89 11.35 -14.38
N SER A 641 -16.58 10.66 -13.47
CA SER A 641 -17.47 11.29 -12.51
C SER A 641 -17.40 10.62 -11.14
N ALA A 642 -17.40 11.43 -10.09
CA ALA A 642 -17.50 10.99 -8.70
C ALA A 642 -18.78 11.53 -8.08
N LYS A 643 -19.65 10.65 -7.58
CA LYS A 643 -20.97 11.01 -7.07
C LYS A 643 -21.31 10.31 -5.76
N LEU A 644 -21.98 11.03 -4.88
CA LEU A 644 -22.73 10.46 -3.78
C LEU A 644 -24.22 10.57 -4.11
N ALA A 645 -24.84 9.42 -4.40
CA ALA A 645 -26.18 9.35 -4.99
C ALA A 645 -26.29 10.24 -6.25
N ALA A 646 -27.14 11.26 -6.25
CA ALA A 646 -27.34 12.16 -7.39
C ALA A 646 -26.38 13.36 -7.43
N ASN A 647 -25.59 13.59 -6.38
CA ASN A 647 -24.77 14.80 -6.26
C ASN A 647 -23.33 14.53 -6.71
N ASN A 648 -22.76 15.43 -7.51
CA ASN A 648 -21.34 15.40 -7.85
C ASN A 648 -20.50 15.76 -6.62
N LEU A 649 -19.46 14.98 -6.36
CA LEU A 649 -18.43 15.29 -5.38
C LEU A 649 -17.37 16.14 -6.06
N ASN A 650 -17.63 17.42 -6.33
CA ASN A 650 -16.73 18.30 -7.09
C ASN A 650 -16.20 19.48 -6.26
N GLY A 651 -16.08 19.30 -4.95
CA GLY A 651 -15.44 20.26 -4.07
C GLY A 651 -14.00 20.53 -4.52
N ALA A 652 -13.61 21.81 -4.56
CA ALA A 652 -12.29 22.22 -5.05
C ALA A 652 -11.61 23.25 -4.13
N THR A 653 -12.23 23.55 -2.98
CA THR A 653 -11.69 24.52 -2.00
C THR A 653 -11.93 24.00 -0.58
N ALA A 654 -11.13 24.46 0.38
CA ALA A 654 -11.23 24.09 1.78
C ALA A 654 -12.54 24.56 2.46
N THR A 655 -13.37 25.35 1.78
CA THR A 655 -14.70 25.78 2.23
C THR A 655 -15.84 25.26 1.35
N ALA A 656 -15.55 24.36 0.40
CA ALA A 656 -16.55 23.84 -0.53
C ALA A 656 -17.62 23.03 0.20
N THR A 657 -18.86 23.14 -0.30
CA THR A 657 -19.99 22.30 0.11
C THR A 657 -20.61 21.68 -1.15
N PRO A 658 -21.10 20.44 -1.12
CA PRO A 658 -21.15 19.54 0.04
C PRO A 658 -19.78 18.93 0.40
N THR A 659 -19.66 18.46 1.65
CA THR A 659 -18.52 17.69 2.15
C THR A 659 -18.78 16.19 2.01
N HIS A 660 -17.72 15.39 2.11
CA HIS A 660 -17.79 13.93 2.11
C HIS A 660 -16.88 13.37 3.22
N ALA A 661 -17.29 12.35 3.95
CA ALA A 661 -16.44 11.81 5.01
C ALA A 661 -15.28 10.98 4.41
N ALA A 662 -14.08 11.18 4.93
CA ALA A 662 -12.92 10.36 4.60
C ALA A 662 -13.22 8.90 4.96
N GLY A 663 -12.92 7.99 4.04
CA GLY A 663 -13.21 6.57 4.14
C GLY A 663 -14.66 6.19 3.82
N GLU A 664 -15.57 7.15 3.61
CA GLU A 664 -16.94 6.86 3.19
C GLU A 664 -16.99 6.55 1.68
N SER A 665 -17.79 5.56 1.30
CA SER A 665 -17.93 5.14 -0.09
C SER A 665 -18.68 6.17 -0.94
N PHE A 666 -18.25 6.31 -2.19
CA PHE A 666 -18.92 7.04 -3.25
C PHE A 666 -18.86 6.25 -4.57
N THR A 667 -19.65 6.68 -5.55
CA THR A 667 -19.65 6.09 -6.89
C THR A 667 -18.66 6.80 -7.79
N LEU A 668 -17.62 6.10 -8.24
CA LEU A 668 -16.74 6.54 -9.32
C LEU A 668 -17.21 5.88 -10.62
N THR A 669 -17.32 6.65 -11.70
CA THR A 669 -17.74 6.14 -13.01
C THR A 669 -16.86 6.72 -14.10
N VAL A 670 -16.38 5.86 -14.99
CA VAL A 670 -15.69 6.23 -16.24
C VAL A 670 -16.58 5.83 -17.40
N SER A 671 -16.81 6.73 -18.35
CA SER A 671 -17.68 6.49 -19.51
C SER A 671 -17.00 6.96 -20.78
N ALA A 672 -17.08 6.16 -21.84
CA ALA A 672 -16.55 6.51 -23.16
C ALA A 672 -17.66 7.12 -24.02
N PHE A 673 -17.40 8.30 -24.59
CA PHE A 673 -18.35 9.04 -25.41
C PHE A 673 -17.82 9.25 -26.83
N ASN A 674 -18.73 9.21 -27.80
CA ASN A 674 -18.47 9.67 -29.15
C ASN A 674 -18.57 11.21 -29.23
N SER A 675 -18.19 11.81 -30.36
CA SER A 675 -18.17 13.28 -30.49
C SER A 675 -19.56 13.95 -30.55
N LEU A 676 -20.63 13.15 -30.48
CA LEU A 676 -22.02 13.61 -30.36
C LEU A 676 -22.54 13.51 -28.91
N GLY A 677 -21.69 13.13 -27.95
CA GLY A 677 -22.07 12.96 -26.54
C GLY A 677 -22.92 11.72 -26.28
N VAL A 678 -22.86 10.71 -27.15
CA VAL A 678 -23.50 9.41 -26.94
C VAL A 678 -22.45 8.41 -26.48
N ILE A 679 -22.77 7.60 -25.47
CA ILE A 679 -21.89 6.53 -25.00
C ILE A 679 -21.55 5.60 -26.16
N THR A 680 -20.32 5.09 -26.21
CA THR A 680 -19.88 4.06 -27.16
C THR A 680 -19.92 2.67 -26.51
N PRO A 681 -21.02 1.89 -26.65
CA PRO A 681 -21.16 0.57 -26.04
C PRO A 681 -20.02 -0.41 -26.30
N ASN A 682 -19.37 -0.32 -27.46
CA ASN A 682 -18.30 -1.21 -27.87
C ASN A 682 -16.91 -0.80 -27.37
N TYR A 683 -16.80 0.29 -26.61
CA TYR A 683 -15.50 0.68 -26.06
C TYR A 683 -14.97 -0.41 -25.11
N SER A 684 -13.77 -0.90 -25.43
CA SER A 684 -12.97 -1.78 -24.60
C SER A 684 -11.65 -1.08 -24.32
N PRO A 685 -11.23 -0.91 -23.06
CA PRO A 685 -10.03 -0.16 -22.72
C PRO A 685 -8.77 -0.83 -23.27
N GLY A 686 -7.79 -0.02 -23.66
CA GLY A 686 -6.42 -0.43 -23.96
C GLY A 686 -5.53 -0.35 -22.71
N ALA A 687 -4.71 0.70 -22.64
CA ALA A 687 -3.78 0.94 -21.53
C ALA A 687 -4.28 2.09 -20.64
N MET A 688 -5.12 1.76 -19.68
CA MET A 688 -5.68 2.76 -18.76
C MET A 688 -4.60 3.32 -17.82
N GLN A 689 -4.60 4.64 -17.67
CA GLN A 689 -3.76 5.35 -16.72
C GLN A 689 -4.57 6.35 -15.90
N LEU A 690 -4.23 6.47 -14.63
CA LEU A 690 -4.79 7.45 -13.71
C LEU A 690 -3.68 8.32 -13.14
N LYS A 691 -4.00 9.59 -12.92
CA LYS A 691 -3.14 10.57 -12.26
C LYS A 691 -3.93 11.21 -11.14
N LEU A 692 -3.52 10.96 -9.90
CA LEU A 692 -4.25 11.39 -8.70
C LEU A 692 -3.50 12.49 -7.96
N GLY A 693 -3.97 13.72 -8.13
CA GLY A 693 -3.44 14.90 -7.46
C GLY A 693 -4.10 15.15 -6.10
N ARG A 694 -3.31 15.39 -5.06
CA ARG A 694 -3.76 16.10 -3.86
C ARG A 694 -3.65 17.60 -4.11
N THR A 695 -4.80 18.28 -4.22
CA THR A 695 -4.85 19.72 -4.46
C THR A 695 -4.94 20.54 -3.18
N GLY A 696 -5.21 19.89 -2.04
CA GLY A 696 -5.17 20.50 -0.72
C GLY A 696 -5.43 19.49 0.41
N PRO A 697 -4.91 19.71 1.64
CA PRO A 697 -3.88 20.72 1.97
C PRO A 697 -2.59 20.46 1.20
N THR A 698 -1.70 21.45 1.03
CA THR A 698 -0.44 21.35 0.25
C THR A 698 0.81 21.69 1.07
N LEU A 699 0.68 21.70 2.40
CA LEU A 699 1.80 21.94 3.30
C LEU A 699 2.82 20.81 3.21
N THR A 700 4.08 21.11 3.55
CA THR A 700 5.19 20.15 3.51
C THR A 700 4.91 18.88 4.33
N ASP A 701 4.23 19.04 5.47
CA ASP A 701 3.95 17.94 6.40
C ASP A 701 2.53 17.37 6.22
N SER A 702 1.83 17.71 5.13
CA SER A 702 0.56 17.06 4.78
C SER A 702 0.83 15.70 4.16
N VAL A 703 -0.03 14.73 4.47
CA VAL A 703 0.13 13.34 4.02
C VAL A 703 -0.75 13.06 2.81
N ASP A 704 -0.30 12.12 1.98
CA ASP A 704 -1.07 11.62 0.87
C ASP A 704 -2.00 10.49 1.32
N GLY A 705 -3.29 10.63 1.02
CA GLY A 705 -4.27 9.57 1.19
C GLY A 705 -4.38 8.66 -0.04
N ASN A 706 -5.06 7.54 0.15
CA ASN A 706 -5.27 6.52 -0.88
C ASN A 706 -6.70 6.62 -1.43
N LEU A 707 -6.84 6.71 -2.75
CA LEU A 707 -8.09 6.47 -3.46
C LEU A 707 -8.18 4.98 -3.79
N THR A 708 -8.97 4.25 -3.00
CA THR A 708 -9.28 2.85 -3.26
C THR A 708 -10.58 2.77 -4.03
N TYR A 709 -10.54 2.30 -5.28
CA TYR A 709 -11.73 2.18 -6.12
C TYR A 709 -12.19 0.72 -6.31
N ALA A 710 -11.36 -0.27 -6.00
CA ALA A 710 -11.71 -1.69 -5.88
C ALA A 710 -10.87 -2.39 -4.79
N GLU A 711 -11.24 -3.61 -4.35
CA GLU A 711 -10.60 -4.31 -3.20
C GLU A 711 -9.07 -4.43 -3.28
N THR A 712 -8.52 -4.57 -4.49
CA THR A 712 -7.08 -4.68 -4.75
C THR A 712 -6.54 -3.51 -5.58
N SER A 713 -7.35 -2.48 -5.82
CA SER A 713 -6.99 -1.36 -6.70
C SER A 713 -7.06 -0.04 -5.93
N SER A 714 -5.88 0.52 -5.67
CA SER A 714 -5.71 1.75 -4.92
C SER A 714 -4.60 2.59 -5.52
N LEU A 715 -4.81 3.91 -5.56
CA LEU A 715 -3.82 4.88 -6.00
C LEU A 715 -3.53 5.86 -4.86
N THR A 716 -2.26 6.15 -4.61
CA THR A 716 -1.85 7.12 -3.59
C THR A 716 -1.84 8.50 -4.22
N ALA A 717 -2.44 9.50 -3.55
CA ALA A 717 -2.42 10.86 -4.07
C ALA A 717 -0.99 11.45 -4.03
N SER A 718 -0.75 12.53 -4.77
CA SER A 718 0.51 13.26 -4.69
C SER A 718 0.31 14.72 -5.05
N ILE A 719 1.15 15.63 -4.52
CA ILE A 719 1.20 17.03 -4.97
C ILE A 719 1.93 17.21 -6.31
N SER A 720 2.68 16.20 -6.74
CA SER A 720 3.38 16.12 -8.02
C SER A 720 3.03 14.81 -8.72
N PRO A 721 1.75 14.57 -9.05
CA PRO A 721 1.31 13.28 -9.56
C PRO A 721 1.77 13.08 -11.01
N VAL A 722 2.02 11.82 -11.37
CA VAL A 722 2.26 11.37 -12.75
C VAL A 722 1.18 10.37 -13.15
N PHE A 723 1.06 10.07 -14.43
CA PHE A 723 0.18 8.98 -14.87
C PHE A 723 0.76 7.64 -14.45
N GLU A 724 -0.05 6.83 -13.78
CA GLU A 724 0.26 5.47 -13.36
C GLU A 724 -0.67 4.50 -14.06
N SER A 725 -0.13 3.37 -14.51
CA SER A 725 -0.92 2.31 -15.12
C SER A 725 -1.89 1.73 -14.10
N VAL A 726 -3.16 1.62 -14.49
CA VAL A 726 -4.22 1.10 -13.64
C VAL A 726 -5.06 0.08 -14.37
N THR A 727 -5.55 -0.93 -13.65
CA THR A 727 -6.60 -1.79 -14.15
C THR A 727 -7.94 -1.24 -13.72
N LEU A 728 -8.83 -0.98 -14.69
CA LEU A 728 -10.22 -0.70 -14.40
C LEU A 728 -11.09 -1.95 -14.61
N ASN A 729 -12.22 -2.07 -13.90
CA ASN A 729 -13.20 -3.13 -14.10
C ASN A 729 -13.68 -3.11 -15.56
N ASN A 730 -14.02 -4.27 -16.11
CA ASN A 730 -14.49 -4.40 -17.48
C ASN A 730 -15.60 -3.39 -17.78
N PHE A 731 -15.39 -2.58 -18.81
CA PHE A 731 -16.40 -1.68 -19.32
C PHE A 731 -17.60 -2.50 -19.80
N SER A 732 -18.79 -2.17 -19.30
CA SER A 732 -20.05 -2.73 -19.76
C SER A 732 -20.83 -1.63 -20.47
N LEU A 733 -21.11 -1.84 -21.76
CA LEU A 733 -21.77 -0.84 -22.61
C LEU A 733 -21.09 0.53 -22.54
N GLY A 734 -19.76 0.56 -22.63
CA GLY A 734 -18.97 1.80 -22.62
C GLY A 734 -18.85 2.49 -21.26
N GLN A 735 -19.20 1.83 -20.16
CA GLN A 735 -19.05 2.37 -18.80
C GLN A 735 -18.36 1.40 -17.82
N SER A 736 -17.51 1.93 -16.96
CA SER A 736 -16.95 1.24 -15.79
C SER A 736 -17.40 1.95 -14.51
N VAL A 737 -18.00 1.22 -13.57
CA VAL A 737 -18.67 1.77 -12.39
C VAL A 737 -18.17 1.12 -11.10
N TYR A 738 -17.79 1.94 -10.12
CA TYR A 738 -17.33 1.54 -8.80
C TYR A 738 -18.18 2.20 -7.73
N THR A 739 -19.09 1.43 -7.12
CA THR A 739 -20.02 1.97 -6.12
C THR A 739 -19.43 2.08 -4.70
N ALA A 740 -18.22 1.55 -4.50
CA ALA A 740 -17.55 1.47 -3.21
C ALA A 740 -16.20 2.22 -3.20
N ALA A 741 -15.99 3.15 -4.12
CA ALA A 741 -14.76 3.95 -4.14
C ALA A 741 -14.66 4.81 -2.87
N GLN A 742 -13.48 4.94 -2.28
CA GLN A 742 -13.27 5.67 -1.04
C GLN A 742 -11.90 6.35 -1.04
N TYR A 743 -11.80 7.49 -0.35
CA TYR A 743 -10.53 8.18 -0.14
C TYR A 743 -10.21 8.24 1.35
N SER A 744 -8.99 7.85 1.74
CA SER A 744 -8.68 7.56 3.15
C SER A 744 -8.44 8.77 4.06
N GLU A 745 -8.27 9.97 3.52
CA GLU A 745 -7.75 11.14 4.24
C GLU A 745 -8.58 12.41 4.01
N VAL A 746 -8.39 13.42 4.86
CA VAL A 746 -8.95 14.77 4.70
C VAL A 746 -8.22 15.51 3.57
N GLY A 747 -8.97 16.19 2.71
CA GLY A 747 -8.36 16.95 1.63
C GLY A 747 -9.25 17.18 0.41
N LEU A 748 -8.60 17.64 -0.65
CA LEU A 748 -9.14 17.89 -1.98
C LEU A 748 -8.32 17.09 -2.98
N LEU A 749 -9.00 16.51 -3.95
CA LEU A 749 -8.37 15.70 -4.98
C LEU A 749 -8.66 16.26 -6.37
N ASN A 750 -7.75 15.98 -7.28
CA ASN A 750 -7.95 16.08 -8.72
C ASN A 750 -7.62 14.72 -9.34
N VAL A 751 -8.49 14.24 -10.22
CA VAL A 751 -8.31 12.98 -10.93
C VAL A 751 -8.29 13.28 -12.41
N ASP A 752 -7.22 12.84 -13.05
CA ASP A 752 -7.02 12.85 -14.49
C ASP A 752 -6.85 11.40 -14.95
N LEU A 753 -7.38 11.09 -16.14
CA LEU A 753 -7.51 9.73 -16.65
C LEU A 753 -7.30 9.72 -18.16
N GLN A 754 -6.60 8.70 -18.65
CA GLN A 754 -6.45 8.47 -20.09
C GLN A 754 -6.42 6.98 -20.40
N ASP A 755 -6.79 6.63 -21.62
CA ASP A 755 -6.38 5.38 -22.26
C ASP A 755 -5.19 5.72 -23.16
N SER A 756 -3.97 5.33 -22.78
CA SER A 756 -2.76 5.74 -23.47
C SER A 756 -2.45 4.90 -24.71
N ASN A 757 -3.19 3.81 -24.94
CA ASN A 757 -2.94 2.89 -26.05
C ASN A 757 -4.20 2.11 -26.46
N TYR A 758 -5.25 2.81 -26.85
CA TYR A 758 -6.50 2.19 -27.26
C TYR A 758 -6.30 1.25 -28.47
N GLY A 759 -6.81 0.03 -28.35
CA GLY A 759 -6.69 -1.00 -29.39
C GLY A 759 -5.26 -1.43 -29.70
N ASN A 760 -4.31 -1.16 -28.79
CA ASN A 760 -2.86 -1.34 -29.00
C ASN A 760 -2.32 -0.61 -30.24
N ALA A 761 -3.00 0.45 -30.67
CA ALA A 761 -2.74 1.16 -31.93
C ALA A 761 -2.04 2.52 -31.72
N GLY A 762 -1.50 2.80 -30.53
CA GLY A 762 -0.90 4.08 -30.16
C GLY A 762 -1.90 5.23 -30.09
N ILE A 763 -3.19 4.94 -29.96
CA ILE A 763 -4.26 5.95 -29.87
C ILE A 763 -4.42 6.35 -28.41
N VAL A 764 -4.23 7.64 -28.12
CA VAL A 764 -4.49 8.21 -26.80
C VAL A 764 -5.93 8.75 -26.76
N ILE A 765 -6.70 8.38 -25.74
CA ILE A 765 -8.02 8.93 -25.45
C ILE A 765 -7.98 9.60 -24.09
N ASP A 766 -8.04 10.92 -24.09
CA ASP A 766 -7.98 11.71 -22.87
C ASP A 766 -9.36 11.81 -22.18
N ALA A 767 -9.33 12.01 -20.86
CA ALA A 767 -10.45 12.56 -20.11
C ALA A 767 -10.19 14.02 -19.76
N THR A 768 -11.27 14.77 -19.50
CA THR A 768 -11.12 16.03 -18.76
C THR A 768 -10.94 15.70 -17.28
N ASP A 769 -9.93 16.31 -16.66
CA ASP A 769 -9.67 16.15 -15.24
C ASP A 769 -10.83 16.70 -14.38
N ILE A 770 -11.10 16.04 -13.26
CA ILE A 770 -12.16 16.44 -12.33
C ILE A 770 -11.61 16.63 -10.93
N ASN A 771 -12.14 17.61 -10.22
CA ASN A 771 -11.95 17.66 -8.77
C ASN A 771 -12.87 16.64 -8.10
N ILE A 772 -12.35 15.92 -7.12
CA ILE A 772 -13.12 15.01 -6.28
C ILE A 772 -13.16 15.53 -4.84
N GLY A 773 -14.36 15.95 -4.45
CA GLY A 773 -14.80 16.15 -3.08
C GLY A 773 -14.12 17.27 -2.29
N ARG A 774 -14.70 17.54 -1.12
CA ARG A 774 -14.00 18.05 0.05
C ARG A 774 -14.12 16.99 1.13
N PHE A 775 -13.05 16.24 1.33
CA PHE A 775 -13.01 15.16 2.32
C PHE A 775 -12.76 15.73 3.71
N ILE A 776 -13.61 15.38 4.67
CA ILE A 776 -13.56 15.77 6.10
C ILE A 776 -13.48 14.52 6.97
N PRO A 777 -13.12 14.58 8.25
CA PRO A 777 -13.19 13.39 9.12
C PRO A 777 -14.64 12.86 9.21
N ASP A 778 -14.79 11.55 9.40
CA ASP A 778 -16.10 10.95 9.65
C ASP A 778 -16.60 11.29 11.07
N HIS A 779 -15.69 11.22 12.06
CA HIS A 779 -16.01 11.53 13.45
C HIS A 779 -14.78 11.90 14.28
N PHE A 780 -15.03 12.39 15.50
CA PHE A 780 -14.01 12.50 16.55
C PHE A 780 -14.12 11.35 17.55
N THR A 781 -12.98 10.92 18.08
CA THR A 781 -12.91 10.14 19.34
C THR A 781 -12.31 11.02 20.42
N GLN A 782 -12.84 10.95 21.65
CA GLN A 782 -12.31 11.71 22.77
C GLN A 782 -11.86 10.80 23.92
N THR A 783 -10.66 11.04 24.43
CA THR A 783 -10.07 10.41 25.62
C THR A 783 -9.59 11.46 26.61
N VAL A 784 -9.16 11.03 27.81
CA VAL A 784 -8.57 11.93 28.81
C VAL A 784 -7.05 11.75 28.75
N ALA A 785 -6.33 12.83 28.45
CA ALA A 785 -4.87 12.87 28.47
C ALA A 785 -4.34 13.12 29.89
N GLU A 786 -5.04 13.99 30.65
CA GLU A 786 -4.74 14.28 32.05
C GLU A 786 -6.05 14.41 32.82
N HIS A 787 -6.21 13.63 33.89
CA HIS A 787 -7.41 13.69 34.74
C HIS A 787 -7.38 14.91 35.67
N GLY A 788 -6.19 15.41 36.00
CA GLY A 788 -5.98 16.60 36.81
C GLY A 788 -5.99 16.37 38.32
N ALA A 789 -5.82 17.46 39.04
CA ALA A 789 -5.83 17.49 40.50
C ALA A 789 -6.38 18.82 40.99
N PHE A 790 -7.14 18.81 42.07
CA PHE A 790 -7.61 20.02 42.74
C PHE A 790 -6.62 20.48 43.82
N MET A 791 -6.61 21.80 44.07
CA MET A 791 -6.04 22.42 45.27
C MET A 791 -7.05 23.33 45.95
N ALA A 792 -6.83 23.61 47.23
CA ALA A 792 -7.55 24.64 47.97
C ALA A 792 -6.71 25.94 47.99
N ALA A 793 -7.11 26.92 47.18
CA ALA A 793 -6.37 28.12 46.79
C ALA A 793 -6.09 29.16 47.90
N CYS A 794 -6.38 28.85 49.16
CA CYS A 794 -6.17 29.80 50.23
C CYS A 794 -4.68 29.90 50.67
N ASN A 795 -3.87 28.84 50.49
CA ASN A 795 -2.39 28.90 50.39
C ASN A 795 -1.84 27.54 49.87
N THR A 796 -0.54 27.49 49.52
CA THR A 796 0.14 26.31 48.93
C THR A 796 0.30 25.09 49.86
N THR A 797 -0.07 25.19 51.13
CA THR A 797 0.08 24.12 52.15
C THR A 797 -1.25 23.57 52.65
N THR A 798 -2.38 24.12 52.21
CA THR A 798 -3.71 23.71 52.68
C THR A 798 -4.23 22.58 51.82
N THR A 799 -4.61 21.47 52.45
CA THR A 799 -5.12 20.28 51.76
C THR A 799 -6.65 20.15 51.83
N PHE A 800 -7.35 21.15 52.40
CA PHE A 800 -8.79 21.13 52.61
C PHE A 800 -9.46 22.48 52.33
N ALA A 801 -10.76 22.46 52.07
CA ALA A 801 -11.62 23.64 51.99
C ALA A 801 -12.87 23.48 52.89
N TYR A 802 -13.43 24.58 53.38
CA TYR A 802 -14.70 24.55 54.11
C TYR A 802 -15.91 24.56 53.15
N SER A 803 -17.00 23.88 53.53
CA SER A 803 -18.28 24.00 52.83
C SER A 803 -18.79 25.45 52.88
N GLY A 804 -18.98 26.03 51.70
CA GLY A 804 -19.32 27.44 51.48
C GLY A 804 -18.12 28.37 51.35
N GLN A 805 -16.89 27.86 51.41
CA GLN A 805 -15.70 28.71 51.37
C GLN A 805 -15.52 29.31 49.99
N LYS A 806 -15.40 30.63 49.98
CA LYS A 806 -15.14 31.46 48.80
C LYS A 806 -13.90 32.30 49.02
N ASN A 807 -13.36 32.85 47.94
CA ASN A 807 -12.20 33.71 48.01
C ASN A 807 -12.55 34.99 48.80
N ALA A 808 -11.73 35.32 49.79
CA ALA A 808 -11.97 36.48 50.66
C ALA A 808 -11.84 37.83 49.92
N ALA A 809 -11.10 37.88 48.81
CA ALA A 809 -10.96 39.05 47.96
C ALA A 809 -12.03 39.14 46.86
N ASN A 810 -12.69 38.02 46.51
CA ASN A 810 -13.76 37.96 45.51
C ASN A 810 -14.79 36.88 45.88
N ASP A 811 -15.93 37.31 46.44
CA ASP A 811 -17.01 36.45 46.93
C ASP A 811 -17.80 35.73 45.82
N SER A 812 -17.45 35.95 44.56
CA SER A 812 -17.98 35.24 43.40
C SER A 812 -17.12 34.03 43.01
N MET A 813 -15.91 33.90 43.56
CA MET A 813 -14.99 32.79 43.28
C MET A 813 -14.95 31.77 44.43
N GLY A 814 -15.04 30.49 44.10
CA GLY A 814 -14.75 29.40 45.03
C GLY A 814 -13.27 29.29 45.36
N THR A 815 -12.93 28.60 46.45
CA THR A 815 -11.53 28.36 46.83
C THR A 815 -10.95 27.06 46.30
N ILE A 816 -11.73 26.20 45.65
CA ILE A 816 -11.21 25.00 45.00
C ILE A 816 -10.88 25.37 43.55
N SER A 817 -9.66 25.08 43.11
CA SER A 817 -9.18 25.32 41.75
C SER A 817 -8.24 24.19 41.32
N TYR A 818 -7.75 24.21 40.08
CA TYR A 818 -6.84 23.18 39.61
C TYR A 818 -5.41 23.37 40.15
N ALA A 819 -4.83 22.27 40.63
CA ALA A 819 -3.38 22.10 40.79
C ALA A 819 -2.73 21.57 39.51
N ILE A 820 -3.46 20.70 38.82
CA ILE A 820 -3.15 20.21 37.48
C ILE A 820 -4.47 20.27 36.72
N ASN A 821 -4.50 21.01 35.62
CA ASN A 821 -5.69 21.17 34.80
C ASN A 821 -6.03 19.86 34.07
N PRO A 822 -7.31 19.44 34.04
CA PRO A 822 -7.73 18.33 33.20
C PRO A 822 -7.55 18.64 31.71
N ILE A 823 -7.10 17.64 30.96
CA ILE A 823 -6.85 17.72 29.51
C ILE A 823 -7.56 16.56 28.81
N PHE A 824 -8.35 16.89 27.79
CA PHE A 824 -8.97 15.92 26.89
C PHE A 824 -8.19 15.84 25.58
N ALA A 825 -7.95 14.63 25.08
CA ALA A 825 -7.44 14.42 23.74
C ALA A 825 -8.61 14.14 22.77
N ILE A 826 -8.67 14.89 21.67
CA ILE A 826 -9.67 14.79 20.62
C ILE A 826 -8.96 14.37 19.34
N THR A 827 -9.32 13.24 18.77
CA THR A 827 -8.68 12.69 17.56
C THR A 827 -9.68 12.62 16.42
N ALA A 828 -9.32 13.19 15.27
CA ALA A 828 -10.08 13.11 14.02
C ALA A 828 -9.87 11.75 13.34
N ARG A 829 -10.97 11.10 12.94
CA ARG A 829 -10.97 9.73 12.42
C ARG A 829 -11.73 9.64 11.10
N ASN A 830 -11.22 8.81 10.19
CA ASN A 830 -11.96 8.40 8.99
C ASN A 830 -12.97 7.28 9.32
N LYS A 831 -13.74 6.84 8.31
CA LYS A 831 -14.78 5.83 8.47
C LYS A 831 -14.28 4.50 9.05
N GLN A 832 -13.06 4.09 8.68
CA GLN A 832 -12.43 2.85 9.13
C GLN A 832 -11.76 3.00 10.51
N GLY A 833 -11.74 4.20 11.10
CA GLY A 833 -11.14 4.48 12.40
C GLY A 833 -9.65 4.81 12.36
N ALA A 834 -9.06 5.02 11.19
CA ALA A 834 -7.70 5.57 11.08
C ALA A 834 -7.70 7.08 11.37
N ILE A 835 -6.58 7.61 11.86
CA ILE A 835 -6.44 9.05 12.14
C ILE A 835 -6.32 9.81 10.82
N THR A 836 -7.12 10.85 10.64
CA THR A 836 -7.01 11.77 9.51
C THR A 836 -6.00 12.86 9.82
N GLN A 837 -4.78 12.71 9.32
CA GLN A 837 -3.65 13.58 9.67
C GLN A 837 -3.74 14.95 8.99
N ASN A 838 -4.48 15.06 7.90
CA ASN A 838 -4.66 16.35 7.22
C ASN A 838 -5.73 17.23 7.91
N TYR A 839 -6.38 16.75 8.97
CA TYR A 839 -7.18 17.60 9.85
C TYR A 839 -6.26 18.38 10.79
N ASP A 840 -5.70 19.47 10.27
CA ASP A 840 -4.63 20.24 10.87
C ASP A 840 -4.81 21.73 10.50
N GLU A 841 -4.54 22.63 11.45
CA GLU A 841 -4.57 24.08 11.22
C GLU A 841 -3.19 24.56 10.77
N ASP A 842 -3.15 25.30 9.67
CA ASP A 842 -1.91 25.79 9.03
C ASP A 842 -1.52 27.20 9.47
N ASN A 843 -2.51 27.99 9.93
CA ASN A 843 -2.40 29.24 10.69
C ASN A 843 -3.82 29.68 11.11
N GLN A 844 -4.01 30.21 12.33
CA GLN A 844 -5.32 30.70 12.78
C GLN A 844 -5.91 31.71 11.77
N ASP A 845 -7.11 31.41 11.27
CA ASP A 845 -7.91 32.18 10.28
C ASP A 845 -7.48 32.05 8.79
N SER A 846 -6.76 30.99 8.42
CA SER A 846 -6.47 30.65 7.02
C SER A 846 -7.73 30.20 6.26
N ALA A 847 -7.94 30.74 5.06
CA ALA A 847 -8.99 30.27 4.15
C ALA A 847 -8.77 28.83 3.65
N ASN A 848 -7.57 28.27 3.87
CA ASN A 848 -7.14 26.94 3.46
C ASN A 848 -7.07 25.94 4.63
N ASP A 849 -7.54 26.33 5.80
CA ASP A 849 -7.55 25.48 6.97
C ASP A 849 -8.56 24.31 6.83
N TYR A 850 -8.16 23.12 7.26
CA TYR A 850 -8.99 21.91 7.24
C TYR A 850 -9.49 21.51 8.64
N MET A 851 -8.89 22.04 9.70
CA MET A 851 -9.35 21.86 11.08
C MET A 851 -10.50 22.82 11.39
N LYS A 852 -11.74 22.33 11.37
CA LYS A 852 -12.93 23.17 11.61
C LYS A 852 -13.44 23.20 13.05
N LEU A 853 -12.71 22.58 13.97
CA LEU A 853 -13.03 22.55 15.40
C LEU A 853 -12.42 23.78 16.09
N SER A 854 -13.23 24.48 16.87
CA SER A 854 -12.78 25.63 17.67
C SER A 854 -13.16 25.44 19.15
N THR A 855 -12.58 26.23 20.05
CA THR A 855 -12.91 26.19 21.48
C THR A 855 -14.42 26.39 21.74
N ALA A 856 -15.07 27.30 21.01
CA ALA A 856 -16.51 27.56 21.12
C ALA A 856 -17.41 26.38 20.70
N LYS A 857 -16.83 25.36 20.07
CA LYS A 857 -17.50 24.14 19.60
C LYS A 857 -17.37 22.96 20.57
N ILE A 858 -16.74 23.17 21.73
CA ILE A 858 -16.61 22.19 22.80
C ILE A 858 -17.43 22.68 23.99
N SER A 859 -18.45 21.92 24.36
CA SER A 859 -19.33 22.26 25.48
C SER A 859 -19.12 21.30 26.64
N ILE A 860 -18.70 21.82 27.79
CA ILE A 860 -18.58 21.06 29.04
C ILE A 860 -19.87 21.19 29.83
N THR A 861 -20.33 20.08 30.43
CA THR A 861 -21.44 20.11 31.37
C THR A 861 -20.90 20.54 32.73
N ALA A 862 -21.27 21.73 33.19
CA ALA A 862 -20.84 22.22 34.49
C ALA A 862 -21.32 21.28 35.62
N PRO A 863 -20.43 20.76 36.48
CA PRO A 863 -20.83 19.89 37.57
C PRO A 863 -21.60 20.67 38.63
N THR A 864 -22.70 20.09 39.11
CA THR A 864 -23.55 20.70 40.16
C THR A 864 -23.63 19.84 41.42
N LEU A 865 -23.10 18.63 41.39
CA LEU A 865 -23.17 17.63 42.44
C LEU A 865 -21.84 16.90 42.55
N ASP A 866 -21.53 16.43 43.76
CA ASP A 866 -20.48 15.44 44.01
C ASP A 866 -20.88 14.05 43.46
N GLN A 867 -19.91 13.27 42.99
CA GLN A 867 -20.16 11.93 42.47
C GLN A 867 -20.42 10.90 43.56
N VAL A 868 -19.86 11.06 44.75
CA VAL A 868 -19.87 10.07 45.83
C VAL A 868 -20.52 10.61 47.10
N ALA A 869 -20.06 11.75 47.60
CA ALA A 869 -20.44 12.30 48.89
C ALA A 869 -21.92 12.71 48.96
N THR A 870 -22.58 12.31 50.05
CA THR A 870 -23.99 12.60 50.31
C THR A 870 -24.17 13.48 51.53
N GLY A 871 -25.21 14.31 51.48
CA GLY A 871 -25.65 15.13 52.60
C GLY A 871 -26.40 14.32 53.65
N VAL A 872 -26.82 15.01 54.71
CA VAL A 872 -27.65 14.44 55.80
C VAL A 872 -28.99 13.90 55.28
N ASP A 873 -29.46 14.38 54.13
CA ASP A 873 -30.69 13.94 53.46
C ASP A 873 -30.46 12.80 52.44
N SER A 874 -29.27 12.19 52.44
CA SER A 874 -28.84 11.11 51.53
C SER A 874 -28.75 11.49 50.04
N ASN A 875 -29.00 12.76 49.68
CA ASN A 875 -28.77 13.25 48.33
C ASN A 875 -27.30 13.60 48.12
N LYS A 876 -26.81 13.57 46.87
CA LYS A 876 -25.45 14.01 46.54
C LYS A 876 -25.26 15.48 46.93
N LEU A 877 -24.08 15.81 47.45
CA LEU A 877 -23.81 17.15 47.94
C LEU A 877 -23.77 18.15 46.78
N PRO A 878 -24.50 19.28 46.86
CA PRO A 878 -24.49 20.30 45.83
C PRO A 878 -23.21 21.14 45.88
N LEU A 879 -22.71 21.47 44.70
CA LEU A 879 -21.59 22.37 44.49
C LEU A 879 -21.92 23.40 43.41
N THR A 880 -21.18 24.49 43.41
CA THR A 880 -21.20 25.49 42.34
C THR A 880 -19.88 25.43 41.60
N ALA A 881 -19.95 25.28 40.28
CA ALA A 881 -18.82 25.31 39.37
C ALA A 881 -18.90 26.59 38.53
N ASN A 882 -17.90 27.44 38.66
CA ASN A 882 -17.71 28.61 37.81
C ASN A 882 -16.74 28.21 36.70
N MET A 883 -17.27 27.91 35.51
CA MET A 883 -16.48 27.44 34.38
C MET A 883 -16.38 28.49 33.28
N THR A 884 -15.23 28.55 32.65
CA THR A 884 -14.87 29.43 31.53
C THR A 884 -14.39 28.60 30.34
N ALA A 885 -14.23 29.22 29.17
CA ALA A 885 -13.75 28.51 27.99
C ALA A 885 -12.28 28.09 28.18
N GLY A 886 -11.99 26.83 27.88
CA GLY A 886 -10.65 26.27 27.95
C GLY A 886 -9.78 26.62 26.73
N ILE A 887 -8.62 25.98 26.65
CA ILE A 887 -7.66 26.13 25.55
C ILE A 887 -7.71 24.90 24.66
N LEU A 888 -7.88 25.10 23.35
CA LEU A 888 -7.70 24.07 22.32
C LEU A 888 -6.32 24.24 21.69
N SER A 889 -5.57 23.15 21.54
CA SER A 889 -4.16 23.19 21.14
C SER A 889 -3.78 21.98 20.28
N GLN A 890 -2.97 22.21 19.24
CA GLN A 890 -2.24 21.16 18.50
C GLN A 890 -0.89 20.81 19.16
N ASN A 891 -0.50 21.51 20.22
CA ASN A 891 0.66 21.16 21.05
C ASN A 891 0.23 20.35 22.28
N ASP A 892 1.11 19.48 22.74
CA ASP A 892 0.93 18.63 23.91
C ASP A 892 0.95 19.46 25.19
N LEU A 893 -0.24 19.69 25.74
CA LEU A 893 -0.44 20.41 27.00
C LEU A 893 -0.07 19.59 28.26
N THR A 894 0.33 18.31 28.14
CA THR A 894 0.74 17.48 29.28
C THR A 894 2.23 17.59 29.63
N ALA A 895 3.06 18.08 28.69
CA ALA A 895 4.52 18.09 28.80
C ALA A 895 5.13 19.47 29.16
N LEU A 896 4.34 20.42 29.67
CA LEU A 896 4.82 21.78 29.96
C LEU A 896 6.06 21.80 30.87
N PRO A 897 7.08 22.64 30.60
CA PRO A 897 7.05 23.80 29.70
C PRO A 897 7.54 23.52 28.26
N THR A 898 7.79 22.27 27.86
CA THR A 898 8.19 21.99 26.47
C THR A 898 6.97 22.13 25.56
N ILE A 899 7.15 22.82 24.43
CA ILE A 899 6.13 22.93 23.39
C ILE A 899 6.43 21.80 22.41
N ASP A 900 5.85 20.63 22.69
CA ASP A 900 5.94 19.47 21.80
C ASP A 900 4.66 19.40 20.96
N ALA A 901 4.79 19.27 19.63
CA ALA A 901 3.64 19.14 18.76
C ALA A 901 2.98 17.76 18.95
N LEU A 902 1.64 17.72 18.95
CA LEU A 902 0.91 16.45 18.95
C LEU A 902 1.04 15.76 17.58
N PRO A 903 0.83 14.42 17.53
CA PRO A 903 0.60 13.74 16.26
C PRO A 903 -0.52 14.43 15.49
N LYS A 904 -0.35 14.60 14.18
CA LYS A 904 -1.34 15.26 13.32
C LYS A 904 -2.71 14.58 13.40
N GLY A 905 -3.77 15.38 13.36
CA GLY A 905 -5.15 14.93 13.59
C GLY A 905 -5.53 14.73 15.06
N VAL A 906 -4.63 15.06 16.01
CA VAL A 906 -4.90 15.01 17.47
C VAL A 906 -4.83 16.42 18.07
N LEU A 907 -5.79 16.75 18.93
CA LEU A 907 -5.91 18.03 19.61
C LEU A 907 -6.05 17.83 21.12
N HIS A 908 -5.43 18.70 21.91
CA HIS A 908 -5.65 18.78 23.36
C HIS A 908 -6.62 19.92 23.67
N TYR A 909 -7.67 19.63 24.45
CA TYR A 909 -8.55 20.63 25.06
C TYR A 909 -8.35 20.62 26.58
N GLN A 910 -7.72 21.67 27.11
CA GLN A 910 -7.46 21.85 28.54
C GLN A 910 -8.54 22.74 29.16
N LEU A 911 -9.08 22.33 30.32
CA LEU A 911 -9.99 23.16 31.10
C LEU A 911 -9.28 24.40 31.65
N SER A 912 -10.01 25.51 31.80
CA SER A 912 -9.43 26.81 32.09
C SER A 912 -8.83 26.88 33.50
N GLU A 913 -7.68 27.55 33.64
CA GLU A 913 -7.06 27.84 34.94
C GLU A 913 -7.92 28.79 35.80
N ASP A 914 -8.84 29.54 35.19
CA ASP A 914 -9.76 30.44 35.89
C ASP A 914 -10.97 29.71 36.50
N ASP A 915 -11.15 28.41 36.19
CA ASP A 915 -12.24 27.60 36.71
C ASP A 915 -12.10 27.40 38.22
N ASN A 916 -13.20 27.58 38.94
CA ASN A 916 -13.23 27.49 40.39
C ASN A 916 -14.53 26.92 40.94
N PHE A 917 -14.43 26.28 42.11
CA PHE A 917 -15.48 25.45 42.68
C PHE A 917 -15.63 25.70 44.18
N PHE A 918 -16.86 25.53 44.68
CA PHE A 918 -17.12 25.45 46.12
C PHE A 918 -18.38 24.63 46.40
N TYR A 919 -18.41 23.94 47.55
CA TYR A 919 -19.59 23.20 47.99
C TYR A 919 -20.60 24.15 48.63
N ASN A 920 -21.86 24.04 48.25
CA ASN A 920 -22.89 24.96 48.73
C ASN A 920 -23.22 24.67 50.19
N ARG A 921 -23.12 25.69 51.05
CA ARG A 921 -23.35 25.54 52.50
C ARG A 921 -24.84 25.47 52.82
N SER A 922 -25.26 24.47 53.60
CA SER A 922 -26.61 24.40 54.16
C SER A 922 -26.67 23.43 55.35
N ALA A 923 -27.84 23.31 55.98
CA ALA A 923 -28.12 22.28 56.98
C ALA A 923 -27.85 20.86 56.49
N LYS A 924 -28.01 20.63 55.18
CA LYS A 924 -27.82 19.33 54.54
C LYS A 924 -26.35 18.97 54.38
N THR A 925 -25.46 19.97 54.41
CA THR A 925 -24.02 19.77 54.19
C THR A 925 -23.21 19.68 55.48
N ARG A 926 -23.87 19.64 56.66
CA ARG A 926 -23.23 19.32 57.94
C ARG A 926 -22.95 17.82 58.05
N VAL A 927 -21.93 17.38 57.31
CA VAL A 927 -21.45 16.00 57.25
C VAL A 927 -20.00 15.91 57.72
N VAL A 928 -19.54 14.69 58.00
CA VAL A 928 -18.13 14.42 58.34
C VAL A 928 -17.23 14.76 57.15
N PRO A 929 -15.91 14.99 57.35
CA PRO A 929 -15.01 15.32 56.25
C PRO A 929 -15.01 14.24 55.17
N PHE A 930 -14.93 14.68 53.91
CA PHE A 930 -14.90 13.81 52.73
C PHE A 930 -13.97 14.41 51.67
N ASN A 931 -13.43 13.58 50.78
CA ASN A 931 -12.71 14.10 49.62
C ASN A 931 -13.69 14.43 48.51
N SER A 932 -13.56 15.60 47.90
CA SER A 932 -14.37 16.03 46.77
C SER A 932 -14.23 15.06 45.59
N ASP A 933 -15.34 14.67 44.98
CA ASP A 933 -15.34 13.88 43.75
C ASP A 933 -16.16 14.62 42.69
N ILE A 934 -15.47 15.31 41.78
CA ILE A 934 -16.07 16.24 40.80
C ILE A 934 -15.59 15.82 39.41
N ASN A 935 -16.46 15.14 38.66
CA ASN A 935 -16.17 14.76 37.27
C ASN A 935 -16.59 15.84 36.27
N PHE A 936 -15.83 15.95 35.18
CA PHE A 936 -16.14 16.82 34.05
C PHE A 936 -16.57 15.98 32.85
N SER A 937 -17.85 16.10 32.49
CA SER A 937 -18.41 15.45 31.29
C SER A 937 -18.53 16.44 30.13
N ILE A 938 -18.25 15.95 28.93
CA ILE A 938 -18.38 16.74 27.70
C ILE A 938 -19.79 16.54 27.14
N ALA A 939 -20.54 17.62 26.97
CA ALA A 939 -21.88 17.59 26.39
C ALA A 939 -21.82 17.38 24.86
N THR A 940 -20.98 18.15 24.17
CA THR A 940 -20.83 18.08 22.72
C THR A 940 -19.42 18.49 22.28
N ILE A 941 -18.89 17.78 21.30
CA ILE A 941 -17.78 18.20 20.45
C ILE A 941 -18.32 18.14 19.02
N ILE A 942 -18.46 19.29 18.38
CA ILE A 942 -19.00 19.38 17.03
C ILE A 942 -18.37 20.53 16.24
N ASP A 943 -17.68 20.23 15.16
CA ASP A 943 -17.02 21.26 14.36
C ASP A 943 -18.01 22.05 13.45
N THR A 944 -17.53 23.01 12.66
CA THR A 944 -18.42 23.78 11.75
C THR A 944 -18.90 22.97 10.55
N ASP A 945 -18.24 21.86 10.21
CA ASP A 945 -18.66 20.90 9.18
C ASP A 945 -19.62 19.84 9.71
N THR A 946 -20.01 19.96 10.99
CA THR A 946 -20.90 19.06 11.71
C THR A 946 -20.33 17.67 12.02
N VAL A 947 -19.00 17.51 11.94
CA VAL A 947 -18.29 16.33 12.45
C VAL A 947 -18.42 16.30 13.97
N LYS A 948 -18.80 15.14 14.53
CA LYS A 948 -19.10 15.01 15.97
C LYS A 948 -18.23 13.96 16.63
N ALA A 949 -18.00 14.12 17.94
CA ALA A 949 -17.52 13.01 18.75
C ALA A 949 -18.58 11.91 18.86
N THR A 950 -18.18 10.65 18.62
CA THR A 950 -19.05 9.48 18.76
C THR A 950 -19.10 8.95 20.19
N SER A 951 -18.07 9.20 20.98
CA SER A 951 -17.99 8.89 22.40
C SER A 951 -17.20 9.96 23.16
N THR A 952 -17.53 10.11 24.43
CA THR A 952 -16.87 11.03 25.36
C THR A 952 -16.56 10.32 26.67
N VAL A 953 -15.44 10.68 27.31
CA VAL A 953 -14.97 10.13 28.58
C VAL A 953 -14.81 11.27 29.58
N GLU A 954 -15.31 11.08 30.80
CA GLU A 954 -15.21 12.08 31.87
C GLU A 954 -13.79 12.20 32.41
N ALA A 955 -13.33 13.43 32.66
CA ALA A 955 -12.15 13.66 33.48
C ALA A 955 -12.54 13.64 34.96
N SER A 956 -11.72 13.04 35.81
CA SER A 956 -11.98 12.82 37.24
C SER A 956 -10.74 13.23 38.02
N PRO A 957 -10.58 14.53 38.32
CA PRO A 957 -9.42 15.05 39.00
C PRO A 957 -9.36 14.54 40.44
N SER A 958 -8.14 14.40 40.95
CA SER A 958 -7.93 14.06 42.36
C SER A 958 -8.46 15.17 43.28
N GLY A 959 -9.29 14.78 44.25
CA GLY A 959 -10.04 15.68 45.14
C GLY A 959 -9.25 16.34 46.26
N VAL A 960 -9.86 17.35 46.87
CA VAL A 960 -9.44 17.97 48.14
C VAL A 960 -10.43 17.64 49.25
N GLU A 961 -9.96 17.63 50.51
CA GLU A 961 -10.85 17.35 51.64
C GLU A 961 -11.82 18.53 51.87
N ILE A 962 -13.10 18.25 52.06
CA ILE A 962 -14.14 19.23 52.35
C ILE A 962 -14.58 19.08 53.80
N ARG A 963 -14.57 20.18 54.54
CA ARG A 963 -14.93 20.22 55.97
C ARG A 963 -16.13 21.11 56.22
N PHE A 964 -17.02 20.70 57.14
CA PHE A 964 -18.04 21.60 57.66
C PHE A 964 -17.51 22.36 58.89
N GLY A 965 -17.13 23.63 58.70
CA GLY A 965 -16.51 24.47 59.73
C GLY A 965 -17.48 25.33 60.53
N ARG A 966 -17.06 25.72 61.74
CA ARG A 966 -17.66 26.81 62.53
C ARG A 966 -16.59 27.57 63.32
N LEU A 967 -16.83 28.86 63.60
CA LEU A 967 -16.06 29.63 64.58
C LEU A 967 -16.81 29.65 65.90
N VAL A 968 -16.13 29.37 67.00
CA VAL A 968 -16.67 29.41 68.36
C VAL A 968 -16.01 30.55 69.13
N LEU A 969 -16.83 31.45 69.65
CA LEU A 969 -16.44 32.50 70.58
C LEU A 969 -16.82 32.05 72.00
N GLN A 970 -15.87 32.07 72.93
CA GLN A 970 -16.08 31.56 74.30
C GLN A 970 -16.35 32.68 75.29
N ASN A 971 -17.18 32.37 76.30
CA ASN A 971 -17.37 33.24 77.45
C ASN A 971 -16.04 33.51 78.16
N SER A 972 -15.88 34.73 78.66
CA SER A 972 -14.71 35.17 79.38
C SER A 972 -15.11 35.82 80.71
N PHE A 973 -14.27 35.71 81.73
CA PHE A 973 -14.56 36.30 83.04
C PHE A 973 -13.27 36.76 83.74
N GLY A 974 -13.35 37.86 84.48
CA GLY A 974 -12.22 38.40 85.23
C GLY A 974 -12.57 39.64 86.06
N PRO A 975 -11.59 40.23 86.76
CA PRO A 975 -11.78 41.49 87.47
C PRO A 975 -11.99 42.64 86.49
N GLU A 976 -12.77 43.65 86.88
CA GLU A 976 -13.02 44.88 86.13
C GLU A 976 -11.78 45.78 85.93
N THR A 977 -10.66 45.40 86.55
CA THR A 977 -9.37 46.13 86.52
C THR A 977 -8.32 45.50 85.60
N SER A 978 -8.65 44.43 84.85
CA SER A 978 -7.74 43.79 83.90
C SER A 978 -8.42 43.56 82.56
N ASP A 979 -7.65 43.71 81.48
CA ASP A 979 -8.11 43.35 80.14
C ASP A 979 -8.48 41.87 80.08
N LEU A 980 -9.58 41.58 79.39
CA LEU A 980 -10.18 40.25 79.38
C LEU A 980 -10.02 39.61 78.00
N PRO A 981 -9.18 38.57 77.83
CA PRO A 981 -9.05 37.88 76.55
C PRO A 981 -10.38 37.26 76.12
N GLN A 982 -10.71 37.41 74.84
CA GLN A 982 -11.83 36.73 74.17
C GLN A 982 -11.29 35.49 73.44
N PRO A 983 -11.44 34.28 74.01
CA PRO A 983 -10.96 33.08 73.37
C PRO A 983 -11.85 32.74 72.18
N MET A 984 -11.24 32.57 71.02
CA MET A 984 -11.90 32.04 69.82
C MET A 984 -11.20 30.78 69.34
N GLN A 985 -11.97 29.86 68.78
CA GLN A 985 -11.42 28.69 68.11
C GLN A 985 -12.23 28.31 66.87
N ILE A 986 -11.55 27.75 65.88
CA ILE A 986 -12.18 27.22 64.67
C ILE A 986 -12.34 25.72 64.85
N GLU A 987 -13.54 25.22 64.58
CA GLU A 987 -13.88 23.81 64.69
C GLU A 987 -14.41 23.27 63.37
N HIS A 988 -14.26 21.96 63.15
CA HIS A 988 -14.95 21.26 62.07
C HIS A 988 -15.73 20.07 62.62
N PHE A 989 -16.80 19.70 61.93
CA PHE A 989 -17.67 18.60 62.31
C PHE A 989 -17.04 17.24 61.98
N THR A 990 -17.14 16.29 62.90
CA THR A 990 -16.70 14.90 62.75
C THR A 990 -17.81 13.95 63.23
N ALA A 991 -17.61 12.64 63.09
CA ALA A 991 -18.55 11.63 63.59
C ALA A 991 -18.83 11.77 65.09
N ASN A 992 -17.88 12.32 65.86
CA ASN A 992 -17.99 12.51 67.32
C ASN A 992 -18.38 13.95 67.70
N GLY A 993 -18.83 14.76 66.75
CA GLY A 993 -19.14 16.18 66.94
C GLY A 993 -18.00 17.10 66.50
N PHE A 994 -18.04 18.35 66.97
CA PHE A 994 -17.08 19.37 66.56
C PHE A 994 -15.75 19.24 67.30
N ILE A 995 -14.65 19.26 66.55
CA ILE A 995 -13.27 19.29 67.07
C ILE A 995 -12.54 20.52 66.55
N VAL A 996 -11.49 20.96 67.26
CA VAL A 996 -10.67 22.10 66.84
C VAL A 996 -9.91 21.75 65.56
N SER A 997 -9.98 22.63 64.56
CA SER A 997 -9.21 22.53 63.31
C SER A 997 -7.78 23.04 63.54
N SER A 998 -6.91 22.21 64.11
CA SER A 998 -5.55 22.61 64.50
C SER A 998 -4.63 22.92 63.33
N ASP A 999 -4.95 22.39 62.15
CA ASP A 999 -4.28 22.58 60.86
C ASP A 999 -4.87 23.75 60.05
N ASN A 1000 -5.74 24.59 60.63
CA ASN A 1000 -6.26 25.77 59.96
C ASN A 1000 -5.16 26.83 59.76
N ASN A 1001 -4.75 26.99 58.51
CA ASN A 1001 -3.80 27.99 58.02
C ASN A 1001 -4.48 29.03 57.11
N CYS A 1002 -5.82 29.05 57.06
CA CYS A 1002 -6.59 29.73 56.03
C CYS A 1002 -7.60 30.78 56.50
N VAL A 1003 -7.68 30.97 57.81
CA VAL A 1003 -8.62 31.89 58.43
C VAL A 1003 -7.81 32.77 59.37
N SER A 1004 -7.85 34.08 59.13
CA SER A 1004 -7.39 35.09 60.06
C SER A 1004 -8.56 35.60 60.91
N TYR A 1005 -8.24 36.27 62.02
CA TYR A 1005 -9.19 37.05 62.79
C TYR A 1005 -8.91 38.55 62.63
N ASP A 1006 -9.92 39.37 62.91
CA ASP A 1006 -9.85 40.82 62.92
C ASP A 1006 -10.61 41.36 64.14
N SER A 1007 -9.95 42.12 65.01
CA SER A 1007 -10.58 42.73 66.18
C SER A 1007 -11.69 43.72 65.83
N ASP A 1008 -11.64 44.33 64.65
CA ASP A 1008 -12.67 45.28 64.19
C ASP A 1008 -13.99 44.57 63.85
N LYS A 1009 -13.97 43.23 63.75
CA LYS A 1009 -15.16 42.39 63.56
C LYS A 1009 -15.89 42.08 64.88
N ILE A 1010 -15.46 42.63 66.02
CA ILE A 1010 -16.17 42.51 67.30
C ILE A 1010 -17.23 43.60 67.46
N THR A 1011 -18.46 43.20 67.77
CA THR A 1011 -19.53 44.10 68.22
C THR A 1011 -19.91 43.81 69.66
N LEU A 1012 -20.04 44.85 70.47
CA LEU A 1012 -20.43 44.74 71.88
C LEU A 1012 -21.89 45.17 72.10
N SER A 1013 -22.60 44.43 72.94
CA SER A 1013 -23.99 44.69 73.29
C SER A 1013 -24.20 44.74 74.81
N ASN A 1014 -25.10 45.61 75.25
CA ASN A 1014 -25.39 45.79 76.67
C ASN A 1014 -26.18 44.59 77.20
N ILE A 1015 -25.62 43.87 78.18
CA ILE A 1015 -26.38 42.91 79.02
C ILE A 1015 -26.63 43.54 80.39
N SER A 1016 -25.57 43.95 81.08
CA SER A 1016 -25.64 44.69 82.34
C SER A 1016 -24.46 45.64 82.57
N LEU A 1017 -23.66 45.89 81.53
CA LEU A 1017 -22.53 46.81 81.49
C LEU A 1017 -22.66 47.65 80.22
N ASP A 1018 -22.49 48.96 80.33
CA ASP A 1018 -22.52 49.87 79.20
C ASP A 1018 -21.38 49.55 78.21
N PRO A 1019 -21.67 49.22 76.94
CA PRO A 1019 -20.66 48.96 75.92
C PRO A 1019 -19.65 50.10 75.72
N ALA A 1020 -20.00 51.35 76.05
CA ALA A 1020 -19.06 52.48 75.93
C ALA A 1020 -17.91 52.42 76.97
N LEU A 1021 -18.04 51.61 78.01
CA LEU A 1021 -17.03 51.48 79.07
C LEU A 1021 -15.93 50.45 78.76
N THR A 1022 -16.05 49.69 77.67
CA THR A 1022 -15.06 48.69 77.25
C THR A 1022 -14.99 48.65 75.73
N GLY A 1023 -13.94 48.06 75.17
CA GLY A 1023 -13.75 47.99 73.72
C GLY A 1023 -12.83 46.84 73.36
N ALA A 1024 -12.94 46.33 72.13
CA ALA A 1024 -11.98 45.37 71.62
C ALA A 1024 -10.62 46.06 71.44
N LEU A 1025 -9.59 45.52 72.07
CA LEU A 1025 -8.21 45.95 71.92
C LEU A 1025 -7.47 44.95 71.02
N PRO A 1026 -6.72 45.43 70.00
CA PRO A 1026 -5.69 44.62 69.37
C PRO A 1026 -4.55 44.35 70.37
N GLU A 1027 -3.63 43.45 70.02
CA GLU A 1027 -2.52 43.09 70.90
C GLU A 1027 -1.62 44.32 71.22
N PRO A 1028 -1.13 44.51 72.46
CA PRO A 1028 -0.29 45.65 72.81
C PRO A 1028 1.03 45.75 72.04
N GLU A 1029 1.53 44.64 71.48
CA GLU A 1029 2.82 44.55 70.77
C GLU A 1029 2.67 44.49 69.24
N SER A 1030 1.44 44.47 68.72
CA SER A 1030 1.15 44.56 67.28
C SER A 1030 -0.10 45.44 67.05
N PRO A 1031 0.05 46.69 66.56
CA PRO A 1031 -1.09 47.57 66.30
C PRO A 1031 -1.98 47.11 65.12
N ALA A 1032 -1.70 45.96 64.51
CA ALA A 1032 -2.58 45.39 63.49
C ALA A 1032 -3.83 44.79 64.16
N ALA A 1033 -5.01 45.25 63.74
CA ALA A 1033 -6.30 44.68 64.14
C ALA A 1033 -6.44 43.19 63.76
N THR A 1034 -5.59 42.68 62.87
CA THR A 1034 -5.68 41.34 62.27
C THR A 1034 -4.58 40.38 62.76
N GLY A 1035 -4.90 39.08 62.83
CA GLY A 1035 -3.94 38.03 63.18
C GLY A 1035 -4.39 36.62 62.79
N ASN A 1036 -3.57 35.60 63.04
CA ASN A 1036 -3.84 34.21 62.66
C ASN A 1036 -4.20 33.33 63.86
N PHE A 1037 -5.05 32.31 63.65
CA PHE A 1037 -5.29 31.27 64.65
C PHE A 1037 -4.08 30.35 64.76
N LEU A 1038 -3.56 30.13 65.97
CA LEU A 1038 -2.47 29.18 66.23
C LEU A 1038 -3.06 27.87 66.74
N ALA A 1039 -2.80 26.76 66.03
CA ALA A 1039 -3.42 25.47 66.29
C ALA A 1039 -4.97 25.56 66.37
N GLY A 1040 -5.57 26.38 65.50
CA GLY A 1040 -7.02 26.61 65.45
C GLY A 1040 -7.57 27.48 66.59
N LYS A 1041 -6.74 28.12 67.41
CA LYS A 1041 -7.15 28.92 68.58
C LYS A 1041 -6.50 30.30 68.60
N THR A 1042 -7.19 31.27 69.20
CA THR A 1042 -6.62 32.58 69.54
C THR A 1042 -7.20 33.10 70.86
N ARG A 1043 -6.41 33.90 71.57
CA ARG A 1043 -6.82 34.68 72.75
C ARG A 1043 -6.30 36.11 72.68
N THR A 1044 -5.88 36.52 71.49
CA THR A 1044 -5.14 37.76 71.28
C THR A 1044 -6.04 38.98 71.37
N ILE A 1045 -7.28 38.88 70.86
CA ILE A 1045 -8.30 39.92 71.06
C ILE A 1045 -8.67 39.97 72.54
N LYS A 1046 -8.55 41.15 73.15
CA LYS A 1046 -8.95 41.41 74.54
C LYS A 1046 -10.04 42.47 74.57
N LEU A 1047 -10.86 42.46 75.62
CA LEU A 1047 -11.73 43.58 75.96
C LEU A 1047 -11.03 44.44 77.01
N ALA A 1048 -10.94 45.73 76.76
CA ALA A 1048 -10.35 46.70 77.67
C ALA A 1048 -11.01 46.63 79.06
N ALA A 1049 -10.22 46.68 80.13
CA ALA A 1049 -10.74 46.75 81.48
C ALA A 1049 -11.68 47.97 81.63
N PRO A 1050 -12.94 47.80 82.08
CA PRO A 1050 -13.87 48.91 82.22
C PRO A 1050 -13.56 49.84 83.41
N GLY A 1051 -12.65 49.45 84.29
CA GLY A 1051 -12.20 50.23 85.44
C GLY A 1051 -12.90 49.83 86.75
N ALA A 1052 -12.27 50.17 87.87
CA ALA A 1052 -12.76 49.80 89.20
C ALA A 1052 -14.19 50.30 89.46
N GLY A 1053 -15.06 49.41 89.93
CA GLY A 1053 -16.48 49.71 90.20
C GLY A 1053 -17.43 49.49 89.01
N ASN A 1054 -16.91 49.26 87.80
CA ASN A 1054 -17.71 48.99 86.59
C ASN A 1054 -17.85 47.48 86.36
N GLN A 1055 -18.59 46.81 87.24
CA GLN A 1055 -18.86 45.36 87.18
C GLN A 1055 -20.11 45.07 86.36
N GLY A 1056 -20.14 43.95 85.64
CA GLY A 1056 -21.29 43.55 84.85
C GLY A 1056 -20.93 42.61 83.70
N LYS A 1057 -21.94 42.28 82.89
CA LYS A 1057 -21.82 41.43 81.71
C LYS A 1057 -21.96 42.26 80.44
N ILE A 1058 -21.10 41.98 79.46
CA ILE A 1058 -21.18 42.53 78.12
C ILE A 1058 -21.36 41.37 77.12
N GLY A 1059 -22.26 41.53 76.17
CA GLY A 1059 -22.42 40.59 75.06
C GLY A 1059 -21.38 40.88 73.99
N VAL A 1060 -20.73 39.83 73.50
CA VAL A 1060 -19.66 39.90 72.49
C VAL A 1060 -20.13 39.12 71.28
N LEU A 1061 -20.17 39.75 70.11
CA LEU A 1061 -20.46 39.12 68.83
C LEU A 1061 -19.23 39.26 67.94
N TYR A 1062 -18.83 38.21 67.24
CA TYR A 1062 -17.78 38.27 66.24
C TYR A 1062 -18.37 38.03 64.84
N GLU A 1063 -18.17 38.96 63.91
CA GLU A 1063 -18.58 38.80 62.52
C GLU A 1063 -17.66 37.79 61.81
N ALA A 1064 -18.10 36.53 61.77
CA ALA A 1064 -17.37 35.44 61.14
C ALA A 1064 -17.60 35.38 59.63
N TYR A 1065 -16.66 34.77 58.91
CA TYR A 1065 -16.86 34.39 57.51
C TYR A 1065 -18.11 33.51 57.37
N ASP A 1066 -18.83 33.64 56.24
CA ASP A 1066 -20.09 32.92 56.02
C ASP A 1066 -19.97 31.40 56.15
N TRP A 1067 -18.83 30.83 55.74
CA TRP A 1067 -18.54 29.39 55.87
C TRP A 1067 -18.15 28.93 57.29
N LEU A 1068 -18.08 29.85 58.25
CA LEU A 1068 -17.83 29.58 59.67
C LEU A 1068 -18.98 30.02 60.58
N LYS A 1069 -20.03 30.61 60.03
CA LYS A 1069 -21.30 30.85 60.76
C LYS A 1069 -21.98 29.53 61.09
N TYR A 1070 -22.76 29.50 62.17
CA TYR A 1070 -23.43 28.29 62.63
C TYR A 1070 -24.89 28.57 62.96
N ASP A 1071 -25.67 27.53 63.22
CA ASP A 1071 -27.05 27.65 63.70
C ASP A 1071 -27.02 27.75 65.25
N TRP A 1072 -26.70 28.94 65.76
CA TRP A 1072 -26.59 29.20 67.20
C TRP A 1072 -27.96 29.42 67.84
N ASN A 1073 -28.92 29.95 67.08
CA ASN A 1073 -30.28 30.20 67.52
C ASN A 1073 -31.23 28.98 67.33
N VAL A 1074 -30.75 27.92 66.65
CA VAL A 1074 -31.46 26.65 66.41
C VAL A 1074 -32.68 26.81 65.50
N ASN A 1075 -32.62 27.71 64.51
CA ASN A 1075 -33.67 27.94 63.52
C ASN A 1075 -33.52 27.06 62.26
N GLY A 1076 -32.45 26.26 62.17
CA GLY A 1076 -32.14 25.40 61.03
C GLY A 1076 -31.37 26.08 59.90
N VAL A 1077 -30.93 27.33 60.08
CA VAL A 1077 -30.15 28.14 59.14
C VAL A 1077 -28.75 28.37 59.73
N TYR A 1078 -27.71 28.26 58.90
CA TYR A 1078 -26.32 28.30 59.34
C TYR A 1078 -25.69 29.67 59.06
N ASP A 1079 -26.34 30.72 59.54
CA ASP A 1079 -26.06 32.13 59.24
C ASP A 1079 -25.80 32.99 60.50
N ASP A 1080 -25.75 32.39 61.70
CA ASP A 1080 -25.46 33.14 62.91
C ASP A 1080 -23.94 33.33 63.11
N ASN A 1081 -23.57 34.58 63.39
CA ASN A 1081 -22.28 34.94 63.95
C ASN A 1081 -22.12 34.37 65.38
N PRO A 1082 -20.94 33.88 65.78
CA PRO A 1082 -20.71 33.40 67.13
C PRO A 1082 -20.78 34.52 68.16
N SER A 1083 -21.43 34.22 69.28
CA SER A 1083 -21.61 35.15 70.39
C SER A 1083 -21.14 34.56 71.73
N ALA A 1084 -20.68 35.41 72.63
CA ALA A 1084 -20.30 35.06 73.99
C ALA A 1084 -20.68 36.16 74.99
N VAL A 1085 -20.53 35.86 76.28
CA VAL A 1085 -20.69 36.80 77.38
C VAL A 1085 -19.35 36.98 78.08
N ALA A 1086 -18.89 38.23 78.13
CA ALA A 1086 -17.73 38.65 78.92
C ALA A 1086 -18.22 39.23 80.25
N SER A 1087 -17.72 38.73 81.37
CA SER A 1087 -18.14 39.10 82.73
C SER A 1087 -17.01 39.78 83.51
N PHE A 1088 -17.18 41.06 83.83
CA PHE A 1088 -16.27 41.85 84.66
C PHE A 1088 -16.77 41.93 86.11
N GLY A 1089 -15.87 41.76 87.08
CA GLY A 1089 -16.19 41.74 88.52
C GLY A 1089 -16.21 40.35 89.16
N LEU A 1090 -15.76 39.31 88.44
CA LEU A 1090 -15.59 37.96 88.98
C LEU A 1090 -14.12 37.71 89.31
N PHE A 1091 -13.82 37.46 90.59
CA PHE A 1091 -12.47 37.21 91.07
C PHE A 1091 -12.02 35.79 90.70
N ARG A 1092 -10.86 35.65 90.04
CA ARG A 1092 -10.26 34.33 89.77
C ARG A 1092 -9.71 33.75 91.08
N GLY A 1093 -10.49 32.91 91.74
CA GLY A 1093 -10.00 32.07 92.83
C GLY A 1093 -8.94 31.06 92.34
N ASN A 1094 -7.97 30.75 93.19
CA ASN A 1094 -6.84 29.85 92.91
C ASN A 1094 -7.28 28.47 92.35
N ASP A 1095 -6.67 27.99 91.26
CA ASP A 1095 -6.97 26.73 90.52
C ASP A 1095 -6.66 25.42 91.32
N ARG A 1096 -6.71 25.45 92.67
CA ARG A 1096 -6.34 24.33 93.56
C ARG A 1096 -7.42 23.94 94.58
N ILE A 1097 -8.70 24.12 94.29
CA ILE A 1097 -9.78 23.61 95.15
C ILE A 1097 -10.71 22.70 94.35
N ILE A 1098 -10.64 21.40 94.63
CA ILE A 1098 -11.49 20.35 94.09
C ILE A 1098 -12.54 20.06 95.19
N SER A 1099 -13.81 20.37 94.92
CA SER A 1099 -15.01 20.17 95.77
C SER A 1099 -15.47 21.36 96.63
N TRP A 1100 -16.72 21.76 96.41
CA TRP A 1100 -17.59 22.40 97.39
C TRP A 1100 -18.72 21.42 97.72
N LYS A 1101 -18.94 21.17 99.01
CA LYS A 1101 -20.06 20.37 99.53
C LYS A 1101 -21.06 21.31 100.19
N GLU A 1102 -22.23 21.46 99.59
CA GLU A 1102 -23.36 22.12 100.24
C GLU A 1102 -23.93 21.23 101.34
N VAL A 1103 -24.12 21.79 102.53
CA VAL A 1103 -24.91 21.18 103.61
C VAL A 1103 -26.05 22.14 103.91
N PHE A 1104 -27.27 21.72 103.60
CA PHE A 1104 -28.49 22.38 104.09
C PHE A 1104 -28.75 21.92 105.53
N ASN A 1105 -28.79 22.87 106.47
CA ASN A 1105 -29.52 22.72 107.72
C ASN A 1105 -30.66 23.76 107.72
N GLN A 1106 -31.85 23.29 108.11
CA GLN A 1106 -33.16 23.94 108.05
C GLN A 1106 -33.20 25.41 108.48
#